data_AF-A0A8X6U5I1-F1
#
_entry.id   AF-A0A8X6U5I1-F1
#
_cell.length_a   1.000
_cell.length_b   1.000
_cell.length_c   1.000
_cell.angle_alpha   90.00
_cell.angle_beta   90.00
_cell.angle_gamma   90.00
#
_symmetry.space_group_name_H-M   'P 1'
#
loop_
_entity.id
_entity.type
_entity.pdbx_description
1 polymer ?
#
loop_
_entity_poly.entity_id
_entity_poly.type
_entity_poly.pdbx_seq_one_letter_code
_entity_poly.pdbx_strand_id
1 'polypeptide(L)'
;MAYSRKIPSLEENASAQVAVNLCQENAFKEVALCMEKSTHTDVIDQASPDSPDPEPAAVEFEISVQLTHFCEKREISRWESAVEKQCRRLTEGLPCRLKYKVQAWMYRIALEYLSYCRWQESFFGVSRNFLMDVLTAECWKIAGRLDEQKLVERLLKDERLTVLQRYRMACVYCLHEHIHELGNRLTQEKNQRILNTDPLFVRYFSNRMDGLEGEDFQKMKWWNNLTQEEKQSFSRNESNPQNDPFVHLWLKEIDGHEQERWLEAAMLALRYGNRAAVMTCWKKMEVCRREKMANEMAWRSLKEWQKIKKRLEKYAFRSENGFGLEDSPSIFVGYFTLPSYYSELMFFFLLQMDEEEQLTFFRQAFRSSCDIILECYLDWPHQDDFIPTISRLWGIMPMDTFGKCLLTLASKYVGDYRIEGFSSLGKRICNYDYRSLLQTLWKETPEEYKRFVFLDKDNDKLHYPVRNEGKMLLSTMLYKSPFQRKDEDLFKQIFCYQPLEQRKALMRSKTGETICDLLTRKEKWSFLNLLLDECFSKEEIPSFKMQFIQSNCCREMCLFKVQQNFENWVEDLMDWSLDSDTEKTQYKRALIKEEDGFLKRFFAFYSNGDVGHAKHIINFCEPLKEKRESTMGRFIKDTFSGLIEACKWEQLDAILVESLDSDGIRRFKQDLFSERGIALHYHCVFFIRELEEVERFYNWFDLSPDEIKKVKKDTLYIPEIFPFICSRLDGLIDEYGTPLSWCLADKEMALEFKKNVEERLTVHVSLKVEEYLDSLVSGNLCTVRKAVSMKKKREKKSSTSIEEGCSSPRKRFRSNIDIKNLT
;
A
#
# COMPACT_ATOMS: atom_id res chain seq x y z
N MET A 1 -34.16 9.78 23.78
CA MET A 1 -34.48 10.40 22.47
C MET A 1 -33.55 9.79 21.45
N ALA A 2 -34.07 8.96 20.54
CA ALA A 2 -33.27 8.21 19.57
C ALA A 2 -32.53 9.17 18.63
N TYR A 3 -31.28 8.86 18.29
CA TYR A 3 -30.54 9.51 17.20
C TYR A 3 -31.46 9.59 15.97
N SER A 4 -31.98 10.80 15.71
CA SER A 4 -32.71 11.08 14.50
C SER A 4 -31.70 11.02 13.37
N ARG A 5 -31.48 9.82 12.81
CA ARG A 5 -30.83 9.70 11.50
C ARG A 5 -31.51 10.72 10.63
N LYS A 6 -30.74 11.70 10.15
CA LYS A 6 -31.22 12.66 9.16
C LYS A 6 -31.79 11.79 8.04
N ILE A 7 -33.11 11.78 7.91
CA ILE A 7 -33.76 11.01 6.85
C ILE A 7 -33.06 11.49 5.58
N PRO A 8 -32.45 10.57 4.79
CA PRO A 8 -31.75 11.01 3.59
C PRO A 8 -32.72 11.88 2.80
N SER A 9 -32.21 12.96 2.23
CA SER A 9 -33.07 13.86 1.46
C SER A 9 -33.85 13.04 0.43
N LEU A 10 -35.07 13.47 0.09
CA LEU A 10 -35.88 12.78 -0.92
C LEU A 10 -35.08 12.56 -2.21
N GLU A 11 -34.21 13.51 -2.55
CA GLU A 11 -33.28 13.44 -3.67
C GLU A 11 -32.22 12.31 -3.52
N GLU A 12 -31.66 12.11 -2.33
CA GLU A 12 -30.71 11.03 -2.06
C GLU A 12 -31.36 9.66 -2.09
N ASN A 13 -32.54 9.51 -1.47
CA ASN A 13 -33.30 8.26 -1.53
C ASN A 13 -33.68 7.92 -2.97
N ALA A 14 -34.14 8.91 -3.75
CA ALA A 14 -34.44 8.73 -5.17
C ALA A 14 -33.18 8.36 -5.97
N SER A 15 -32.04 9.03 -5.72
CA SER A 15 -30.77 8.73 -6.40
C SER A 15 -30.26 7.33 -6.09
N ALA A 16 -30.35 6.91 -4.83
CA ALA A 16 -29.94 5.58 -4.40
C ALA A 16 -30.86 4.51 -4.98
N GLN A 17 -32.18 4.71 -4.98
CA GLN A 17 -33.13 3.78 -5.58
C GLN A 17 -32.93 3.65 -7.10
N VAL A 18 -32.70 4.77 -7.79
CA VAL A 18 -32.37 4.78 -9.22
C VAL A 18 -31.07 4.00 -9.46
N ALA A 19 -30.04 4.21 -8.64
CA ALA A 19 -28.79 3.47 -8.75
C ALA A 19 -28.99 1.96 -8.52
N VAL A 20 -29.77 1.55 -7.50
CA VAL A 20 -30.10 0.14 -7.25
C VAL A 20 -30.80 -0.48 -8.45
N ASN A 21 -31.79 0.20 -9.03
CA ASN A 21 -32.52 -0.29 -10.20
C ASN A 21 -31.59 -0.42 -11.43
N LEU A 22 -30.74 0.59 -11.66
CA LEU A 22 -29.74 0.58 -12.73
C LEU A 22 -28.70 -0.53 -12.56
N CYS A 23 -28.34 -0.87 -11.32
CA CYS A 23 -27.43 -1.98 -11.01
C CYS A 23 -28.05 -3.37 -11.26
N GLN A 24 -29.34 -3.47 -11.54
CA GLN A 24 -29.95 -4.74 -11.97
C GLN A 24 -29.82 -5.01 -13.47
N GLU A 25 -29.44 -3.99 -14.26
CA GLU A 25 -29.22 -4.20 -15.68
C GLU A 25 -28.09 -5.20 -15.94
N ASN A 26 -28.24 -6.03 -16.98
CA ASN A 26 -27.23 -7.01 -17.39
C ASN A 26 -25.83 -6.42 -17.51
N ALA A 27 -25.73 -5.15 -17.86
CA ALA A 27 -24.46 -4.48 -18.03
C ALA A 27 -23.78 -4.05 -16.71
N PHE A 28 -24.51 -3.90 -15.59
CA PHE A 28 -23.86 -3.86 -14.28
C PHE A 28 -23.31 -5.25 -13.92
N LYS A 29 -24.05 -6.31 -14.26
CA LYS A 29 -23.56 -7.69 -14.09
C LYS A 29 -22.26 -7.90 -14.87
N GLU A 30 -22.20 -7.49 -16.14
CA GLU A 30 -20.99 -7.56 -16.96
C GLU A 30 -19.80 -6.83 -16.31
N VAL A 31 -20.03 -5.67 -15.71
CA VAL A 31 -19.00 -4.89 -15.01
C VAL A 31 -18.48 -5.64 -13.78
N ALA A 32 -19.36 -6.19 -12.95
CA ALA A 32 -18.95 -6.97 -11.77
C ALA A 32 -18.17 -8.23 -12.16
N LEU A 33 -18.53 -8.85 -13.29
CA LEU A 33 -17.87 -10.05 -13.83
C LEU A 33 -16.53 -9.77 -14.54
N CYS A 34 -16.27 -8.55 -14.97
CA CYS A 34 -14.99 -8.19 -15.61
C CYS A 34 -13.76 -8.43 -14.70
N MET A 35 -13.91 -8.56 -13.38
CA MET A 35 -12.82 -8.90 -12.46
C MET A 35 -12.44 -10.38 -12.44
N GLU A 36 -13.26 -11.30 -12.96
CA GLU A 36 -13.04 -12.75 -12.83
C GLU A 36 -11.95 -13.29 -13.77
N LYS A 37 -11.70 -12.62 -14.90
CA LYS A 37 -10.91 -13.17 -16.01
C LYS A 37 -9.39 -13.16 -15.80
N SER A 38 -8.87 -12.74 -14.65
CA SER A 38 -7.43 -12.48 -14.49
C SER A 38 -6.77 -13.07 -13.24
N THR A 39 -7.51 -13.76 -12.36
CA THR A 39 -6.97 -14.15 -11.03
C THR A 39 -6.70 -15.65 -10.82
N HIS A 40 -6.83 -16.51 -11.83
CA HIS A 40 -7.01 -17.94 -11.54
C HIS A 40 -5.78 -18.88 -11.54
N THR A 41 -4.53 -18.42 -11.74
CA THR A 41 -3.44 -19.39 -12.02
C THR A 41 -2.31 -19.58 -11.00
N ASP A 42 -1.91 -18.64 -10.14
CA ASP A 42 -0.56 -18.78 -9.52
C ASP A 42 -0.42 -18.73 -7.98
N VAL A 43 -1.48 -18.49 -7.19
CA VAL A 43 -1.32 -18.17 -5.75
C VAL A 43 -1.69 -19.30 -4.77
N ILE A 44 -2.43 -20.32 -5.21
CA ILE A 44 -3.01 -21.31 -4.27
C ILE A 44 -1.99 -22.38 -3.81
N ASP A 45 -0.86 -22.55 -4.49
CA ASP A 45 0.07 -23.67 -4.24
C ASP A 45 1.17 -23.42 -3.19
N GLN A 46 1.20 -22.28 -2.48
CA GLN A 46 2.32 -21.93 -1.59
C GLN A 46 2.02 -21.91 -0.08
N ALA A 47 0.82 -22.25 0.37
CA ALA A 47 0.55 -22.34 1.81
C ALA A 47 0.94 -23.73 2.37
N SER A 48 2.06 -23.79 3.10
CA SER A 48 2.50 -25.02 3.78
C SER A 48 1.55 -25.37 4.96
N PRO A 49 1.01 -26.60 5.05
CA PRO A 49 0.07 -27.01 6.11
C PRO A 49 0.65 -27.05 7.54
N ASP A 50 1.97 -26.95 7.72
CA ASP A 50 2.64 -27.38 8.96
C ASP A 50 2.91 -26.25 9.99
N SER A 51 2.16 -25.14 9.96
CA SER A 51 2.27 -24.11 11.00
C SER A 51 1.71 -24.61 12.35
N PRO A 52 2.51 -24.62 13.44
CA PRO A 52 2.10 -25.17 14.73
C PRO A 52 1.10 -24.31 15.52
N ASP A 53 0.71 -23.15 15.00
CA ASP A 53 -0.29 -22.28 15.62
C ASP A 53 -1.39 -21.89 14.59
N PRO A 54 -2.58 -22.50 14.64
CA PRO A 54 -3.63 -22.30 13.64
C PRO A 54 -4.37 -20.96 13.78
N GLU A 55 -4.31 -20.31 14.95
CA GLU A 55 -5.08 -19.09 15.24
C GLU A 55 -4.48 -17.83 14.55
N PRO A 56 -3.15 -17.61 14.56
CA PRO A 56 -2.53 -16.54 13.77
C PRO A 56 -2.65 -16.79 12.25
N ALA A 57 -2.54 -18.05 11.82
CA ALA A 57 -2.50 -18.44 10.41
C ALA A 57 -3.81 -18.17 9.66
N ALA A 58 -4.98 -18.38 10.28
CA ALA A 58 -6.27 -18.11 9.62
C ALA A 58 -6.51 -16.60 9.39
N VAL A 59 -6.12 -15.76 10.34
CA VAL A 59 -6.26 -14.30 10.21
C VAL A 59 -5.15 -13.71 9.35
N GLU A 60 -3.94 -14.26 9.38
CA GLU A 60 -2.87 -13.91 8.43
C GLU A 60 -3.21 -14.36 7.01
N PHE A 61 -3.86 -15.50 6.83
CA PHE A 61 -4.41 -15.94 5.55
C PHE A 61 -5.52 -15.02 5.08
N GLU A 62 -6.44 -14.61 5.94
CA GLU A 62 -7.51 -13.65 5.58
C GLU A 62 -6.95 -12.27 5.20
N ILE A 63 -6.00 -11.74 5.97
CA ILE A 63 -5.33 -10.46 5.65
C ILE A 63 -4.47 -10.61 4.39
N SER A 64 -3.75 -11.72 4.21
CA SER A 64 -2.98 -12.02 3.00
C SER A 64 -3.89 -12.15 1.78
N VAL A 65 -5.03 -12.85 1.87
CA VAL A 65 -6.01 -12.94 0.79
C VAL A 65 -6.61 -11.57 0.49
N GLN A 66 -6.96 -10.77 1.51
CA GLN A 66 -7.49 -9.41 1.33
C GLN A 66 -6.46 -8.45 0.70
N LEU A 67 -5.17 -8.58 1.04
CA LEU A 67 -4.09 -7.73 0.51
C LEU A 67 -3.60 -8.19 -0.87
N THR A 68 -3.32 -9.48 -1.04
CA THR A 68 -2.73 -10.08 -2.25
C THR A 68 -3.72 -10.10 -3.44
N HIS A 69 -5.03 -10.17 -3.20
CA HIS A 69 -6.03 -10.05 -4.29
C HIS A 69 -6.36 -8.62 -4.74
N PHE A 70 -5.78 -7.60 -4.11
CA PHE A 70 -5.84 -6.21 -4.60
C PHE A 70 -4.63 -5.83 -5.46
N CYS A 71 -3.67 -6.74 -5.66
CA CYS A 71 -2.32 -6.36 -6.08
C CYS A 71 -2.12 -6.06 -7.57
N GLU A 72 -3.03 -6.38 -8.48
CA GLU A 72 -2.88 -5.95 -9.86
C GLU A 72 -3.58 -4.62 -10.12
N LYS A 73 -2.84 -3.51 -10.04
CA LYS A 73 -3.22 -2.15 -10.51
C LYS A 73 -3.97 -2.18 -11.84
N ARG A 74 -3.62 -3.14 -12.71
CA ARG A 74 -4.23 -3.38 -14.03
C ARG A 74 -5.68 -3.89 -13.95
N GLU A 75 -6.02 -4.75 -13.01
CA GLU A 75 -7.37 -5.33 -12.88
C GLU A 75 -8.36 -4.30 -12.34
N ILE A 76 -7.96 -3.55 -11.32
CA ILE A 76 -8.76 -2.48 -10.73
C ILE A 76 -9.02 -1.40 -11.80
N SER A 77 -7.99 -1.00 -12.54
CA SER A 77 -8.14 -0.04 -13.65
C SER A 77 -9.11 -0.53 -14.74
N ARG A 78 -9.10 -1.83 -15.06
CA ARG A 78 -10.05 -2.43 -16.03
C ARG A 78 -11.48 -2.40 -15.51
N TRP A 79 -11.67 -2.83 -14.26
CA TRP A 79 -12.97 -2.79 -13.62
C TRP A 79 -13.50 -1.36 -13.52
N GLU A 80 -12.68 -0.42 -13.06
CA GLU A 80 -13.00 1.01 -12.98
C GLU A 80 -13.47 1.56 -14.33
N SER A 81 -12.73 1.26 -15.40
CA SER A 81 -13.08 1.66 -16.76
C SER A 81 -14.41 1.06 -17.21
N ALA A 82 -14.68 -0.21 -16.86
CA ALA A 82 -15.94 -0.88 -17.14
C ALA A 82 -17.11 -0.23 -16.38
N VAL A 83 -16.98 -0.03 -15.06
CA VAL A 83 -17.98 0.68 -14.24
C VAL A 83 -18.19 2.09 -14.78
N GLU A 84 -17.12 2.82 -15.12
CA GLU A 84 -17.24 4.19 -15.62
C GLU A 84 -17.97 4.26 -16.96
N LYS A 85 -17.63 3.37 -17.89
CA LYS A 85 -18.32 3.26 -19.18
C LYS A 85 -19.81 2.99 -18.95
N GLN A 86 -20.13 2.11 -18.00
CA GLN A 86 -21.49 1.75 -17.70
C GLN A 86 -22.26 2.87 -16.98
N CYS A 87 -21.67 3.46 -15.94
CA CYS A 87 -22.15 4.65 -15.27
C CYS A 87 -22.46 5.76 -16.27
N ARG A 88 -21.56 6.04 -17.23
CA ARG A 88 -21.79 7.07 -18.26
C ARG A 88 -23.01 6.77 -19.12
N ARG A 89 -23.18 5.51 -19.54
CA ARG A 89 -24.30 5.04 -20.34
C ARG A 89 -25.63 5.11 -19.59
N LEU A 90 -25.66 4.62 -18.35
CA LEU A 90 -26.87 4.59 -17.52
C LEU A 90 -27.32 5.96 -17.02
N THR A 91 -26.39 6.91 -16.98
CA THR A 91 -26.68 8.29 -16.58
C THR A 91 -26.71 9.25 -17.77
N GLU A 92 -26.76 8.71 -18.99
CA GLU A 92 -27.01 9.49 -20.20
C GLU A 92 -28.44 10.04 -20.16
N GLY A 93 -28.60 11.34 -20.43
CA GLY A 93 -29.90 12.03 -20.30
C GLY A 93 -30.23 12.57 -18.90
N LEU A 94 -29.50 12.19 -17.84
CA LEU A 94 -29.69 12.81 -16.52
C LEU A 94 -29.08 14.22 -16.45
N PRO A 95 -29.71 15.18 -15.76
CA PRO A 95 -29.10 16.48 -15.48
C PRO A 95 -27.74 16.33 -14.80
N CYS A 96 -26.76 17.18 -15.14
CA CYS A 96 -25.38 17.03 -14.65
C CYS A 96 -25.28 16.81 -13.14
N ARG A 97 -26.04 17.57 -12.33
CA ARG A 97 -26.03 17.43 -10.86
C ARG A 97 -26.50 16.04 -10.40
N LEU A 98 -27.56 15.50 -11.00
CA LEU A 98 -28.10 14.19 -10.67
C LEU A 98 -27.21 13.07 -11.21
N LYS A 99 -26.65 13.25 -12.41
CA LYS A 99 -25.68 12.35 -13.03
C LYS A 99 -24.51 12.05 -12.08
N TYR A 100 -23.87 13.08 -11.52
CA TYR A 100 -22.76 12.86 -10.58
C TYR A 100 -23.19 12.11 -9.30
N LYS A 101 -24.37 12.43 -8.74
CA LYS A 101 -24.90 11.75 -7.56
C LYS A 101 -25.21 10.28 -7.83
N VAL A 102 -25.90 9.97 -8.93
CA VAL A 102 -26.24 8.59 -9.31
C VAL A 102 -24.97 7.79 -9.61
N GLN A 103 -24.00 8.36 -10.32
CA GLN A 103 -22.72 7.70 -10.57
C GLN A 103 -22.01 7.35 -9.25
N ALA A 104 -21.94 8.27 -8.29
CA ALA A 104 -21.34 8.01 -6.98
C ALA A 104 -22.02 6.84 -6.26
N TRP A 105 -23.35 6.80 -6.29
CA TRP A 105 -24.12 5.68 -5.73
C TRP A 105 -23.86 4.36 -6.44
N MET A 106 -23.81 4.35 -7.78
CA MET A 106 -23.51 3.15 -8.55
C MET A 106 -22.14 2.57 -8.20
N TYR A 107 -21.11 3.42 -8.05
CA TYR A 107 -19.79 2.98 -7.62
C TYR A 107 -19.80 2.37 -6.22
N ARG A 108 -20.54 2.99 -5.29
CA ARG A 108 -20.69 2.46 -3.92
C ARG A 108 -21.36 1.09 -3.91
N ILE A 109 -22.46 0.95 -4.64
CA ILE A 109 -23.19 -0.33 -4.80
C ILE A 109 -22.28 -1.38 -5.43
N ALA A 110 -21.51 -1.01 -6.46
CA ALA A 110 -20.56 -1.92 -7.11
C ALA A 110 -19.48 -2.43 -6.14
N LEU A 111 -18.91 -1.55 -5.30
CA LEU A 111 -17.92 -1.95 -4.31
C LEU A 111 -18.50 -2.79 -3.19
N GLU A 112 -19.66 -2.42 -2.66
CA GLU A 112 -20.37 -3.20 -1.65
C GLU A 112 -20.61 -4.63 -2.16
N TYR A 113 -21.09 -4.73 -3.41
CA TYR A 113 -21.33 -6.01 -4.05
C TYR A 113 -20.05 -6.84 -4.22
N LEU A 114 -18.96 -6.22 -4.70
CA LEU A 114 -17.69 -6.91 -4.89
C LEU A 114 -17.09 -7.40 -3.57
N SER A 115 -17.16 -6.57 -2.53
CA SER A 115 -16.72 -6.96 -1.20
C SER A 115 -17.49 -8.17 -0.70
N TYR A 116 -18.82 -8.13 -0.83
CA TYR A 116 -19.67 -9.26 -0.46
C TYR A 116 -19.33 -10.51 -1.26
N CYS A 117 -19.17 -10.39 -2.59
CA CYS A 117 -18.84 -11.53 -3.44
C CYS A 117 -17.51 -12.18 -3.08
N ARG A 118 -16.49 -11.39 -2.82
CA ARG A 118 -15.18 -11.91 -2.41
C ARG A 118 -15.27 -12.67 -1.09
N TRP A 119 -16.02 -12.12 -0.14
CA TRP A 119 -16.27 -12.80 1.12
C TRP A 119 -17.01 -14.13 0.90
N GLN A 120 -18.04 -14.15 0.05
CA GLN A 120 -18.78 -15.37 -0.28
C GLN A 120 -17.93 -16.43 -1.02
N GLU A 121 -17.09 -16.00 -1.97
CA GLU A 121 -16.14 -16.86 -2.67
C GLU A 121 -15.14 -17.47 -1.70
N SER A 122 -14.53 -16.64 -0.84
CA SER A 122 -13.50 -17.08 0.09
C SER A 122 -14.05 -18.00 1.18
N PHE A 123 -15.23 -17.72 1.72
CA PHE A 123 -15.78 -18.47 2.85
C PHE A 123 -16.60 -19.69 2.42
N PHE A 124 -17.32 -19.61 1.30
CA PHE A 124 -18.26 -20.65 0.88
C PHE A 124 -17.94 -21.26 -0.49
N GLY A 125 -16.92 -20.77 -1.21
CA GLY A 125 -16.60 -21.25 -2.55
C GLY A 125 -17.73 -20.97 -3.55
N VAL A 126 -18.46 -19.86 -3.36
CA VAL A 126 -19.61 -19.50 -4.20
C VAL A 126 -19.15 -18.47 -5.23
N SER A 127 -19.20 -18.81 -6.52
CA SER A 127 -18.69 -17.92 -7.58
C SER A 127 -19.48 -16.61 -7.69
N ARG A 128 -18.78 -15.52 -8.03
CA ARG A 128 -19.38 -14.22 -8.40
C ARG A 128 -20.50 -14.34 -9.44
N ASN A 129 -20.29 -15.15 -10.47
CA ASN A 129 -21.29 -15.42 -11.51
C ASN A 129 -22.61 -15.89 -10.91
N PHE A 130 -22.54 -16.84 -10.00
CA PHE A 130 -23.73 -17.35 -9.34
C PHE A 130 -24.41 -16.28 -8.46
N LEU A 131 -23.64 -15.51 -7.68
CA LEU A 131 -24.20 -14.43 -6.85
C LEU A 131 -24.91 -13.36 -7.69
N MET A 132 -24.39 -13.06 -8.88
CA MET A 132 -24.99 -12.09 -9.81
C MET A 132 -26.37 -12.53 -10.31
N ASP A 133 -26.60 -13.83 -10.43
CA ASP A 133 -27.88 -14.38 -10.87
C ASP A 133 -28.96 -14.25 -9.78
N VAL A 134 -28.56 -14.38 -8.51
CA VAL A 134 -29.47 -14.38 -7.36
C VAL A 134 -29.79 -12.96 -6.86
N LEU A 135 -28.91 -12.00 -7.13
CA LEU A 135 -29.05 -10.61 -6.71
C LEU A 135 -30.26 -9.93 -7.38
N THR A 136 -31.13 -9.31 -6.59
CA THR A 136 -32.24 -8.46 -7.06
C THR A 136 -32.32 -7.15 -6.28
N ALA A 137 -33.16 -6.20 -6.70
CA ALA A 137 -33.38 -4.92 -6.03
C ALA A 137 -33.83 -5.09 -4.57
N GLU A 138 -34.58 -6.14 -4.25
CA GLU A 138 -35.01 -6.44 -2.87
C GLU A 138 -33.86 -6.79 -1.94
N CYS A 139 -32.71 -7.21 -2.50
CA CYS A 139 -31.48 -7.48 -1.77
C CYS A 139 -30.73 -6.20 -1.40
N TRP A 140 -31.22 -5.02 -1.76
CA TRP A 140 -30.59 -3.74 -1.45
C TRP A 140 -31.45 -2.92 -0.49
N LYS A 141 -30.79 -2.24 0.44
CA LYS A 141 -31.39 -1.23 1.32
C LYS A 141 -31.37 0.13 0.60
N ILE A 142 -32.29 1.01 0.97
CA ILE A 142 -32.41 2.37 0.39
C ILE A 142 -31.09 3.15 0.46
N ALA A 143 -30.23 2.87 1.43
CA ALA A 143 -28.90 3.48 1.57
C ALA A 143 -27.82 2.83 0.68
N GLY A 144 -28.17 2.11 -0.40
CA GLY A 144 -27.23 1.45 -1.31
C GLY A 144 -26.38 0.35 -0.68
N ARG A 145 -26.82 -0.19 0.46
CA ARG A 145 -26.17 -1.28 1.21
C ARG A 145 -26.85 -2.61 0.91
N LEU A 146 -26.09 -3.69 0.94
CA LEU A 146 -26.66 -5.01 0.73
C LEU A 146 -27.48 -5.46 1.97
N ASP A 147 -28.65 -6.01 1.73
CA ASP A 147 -29.42 -6.76 2.72
C ASP A 147 -28.96 -8.22 2.69
N GLU A 148 -27.79 -8.45 3.28
CA GLU A 148 -27.11 -9.75 3.25
C GLU A 148 -28.00 -10.89 3.74
N GLN A 149 -28.82 -10.65 4.77
CA GLN A 149 -29.73 -11.66 5.30
C GLN A 149 -30.75 -12.10 4.25
N LYS A 150 -31.43 -11.15 3.59
CA LYS A 150 -32.38 -11.48 2.52
C LYS A 150 -31.73 -12.16 1.33
N LEU A 151 -30.51 -11.74 0.97
CA LEU A 151 -29.75 -12.37 -0.10
C LEU A 151 -29.42 -13.82 0.27
N VAL A 152 -28.98 -14.07 1.50
CA VAL A 152 -28.68 -15.44 1.97
C VAL A 152 -29.92 -16.29 2.03
N GLU A 153 -31.04 -15.80 2.56
CA GLU A 153 -32.32 -16.52 2.56
C GLU A 153 -32.75 -16.94 1.14
N ARG A 154 -32.40 -16.16 0.12
CA ARG A 154 -32.59 -16.52 -1.30
C ARG A 154 -31.57 -17.55 -1.77
N LEU A 155 -30.30 -17.39 -1.43
CA LEU A 155 -29.23 -18.35 -1.76
C LEU A 155 -29.54 -19.74 -1.17
N LEU A 156 -30.08 -19.82 0.05
CA LEU A 156 -30.43 -21.08 0.70
C LEU A 156 -31.54 -21.86 -0.04
N LYS A 157 -32.41 -21.17 -0.78
CA LYS A 157 -33.47 -21.78 -1.59
C LYS A 157 -32.97 -22.29 -2.94
N ASP A 158 -31.78 -21.88 -3.37
CA ASP A 158 -31.22 -22.27 -4.67
C ASP A 158 -30.51 -23.63 -4.59
N GLU A 159 -31.08 -24.63 -5.27
CA GLU A 159 -30.54 -26.00 -5.25
C GLU A 159 -29.25 -26.19 -6.03
N ARG A 160 -28.82 -25.19 -6.82
CA ARG A 160 -27.50 -25.20 -7.48
C ARG A 160 -26.36 -25.15 -6.46
N LEU A 161 -26.62 -24.63 -5.25
CA LEU A 161 -25.68 -24.71 -4.13
C LEU A 161 -25.73 -26.07 -3.44
N THR A 162 -24.55 -26.60 -3.12
CA THR A 162 -24.46 -27.85 -2.35
C THR A 162 -25.12 -27.69 -0.98
N VAL A 163 -25.65 -28.79 -0.43
CA VAL A 163 -26.23 -28.79 0.94
C VAL A 163 -25.21 -28.26 1.96
N LEU A 164 -23.92 -28.57 1.78
CA LEU A 164 -22.84 -28.07 2.63
C LEU A 164 -22.68 -26.55 2.56
N GLN A 165 -22.64 -25.97 1.36
CA GLN A 165 -22.53 -24.51 1.21
C GLN A 165 -23.72 -23.79 1.84
N ARG A 166 -24.93 -24.29 1.59
CA ARG A 166 -26.15 -23.75 2.19
C ARG A 166 -26.14 -23.90 3.71
N TYR A 167 -25.75 -25.06 4.24
CA TYR A 167 -25.65 -25.26 5.68
C TYR A 167 -24.65 -24.28 6.32
N ARG A 168 -23.46 -24.11 5.72
CA ARG A 168 -22.46 -23.13 6.18
C ARG A 168 -23.02 -21.70 6.19
N MET A 169 -23.68 -21.28 5.12
CA MET A 169 -24.33 -19.97 5.06
C MET A 169 -25.40 -19.82 6.14
N ALA A 170 -26.27 -20.83 6.31
CA ALA A 170 -27.31 -20.81 7.34
C ALA A 170 -26.71 -20.67 8.75
N CYS A 171 -25.62 -21.38 9.03
CA CYS A 171 -24.86 -21.25 10.28
C CYS A 171 -24.29 -19.84 10.45
N VAL A 172 -23.56 -19.34 9.46
CA VAL A 172 -22.93 -18.00 9.49
C VAL A 172 -23.97 -16.90 9.67
N TYR A 173 -25.14 -16.99 9.02
CA TYR A 173 -26.20 -15.99 9.14
C TYR A 173 -27.21 -16.30 10.27
N CYS A 174 -26.96 -17.33 11.08
CA CYS A 174 -27.81 -17.77 12.19
C CYS A 174 -29.28 -18.03 11.80
N LEU A 175 -29.51 -18.58 10.60
CA LEU A 175 -30.84 -18.87 10.04
C LEU A 175 -31.36 -20.22 10.57
N HIS A 176 -31.83 -20.21 11.82
CA HIS A 176 -32.11 -21.40 12.63
C HIS A 176 -32.97 -22.46 11.96
N GLU A 177 -34.05 -22.06 11.28
CA GLU A 177 -34.96 -22.98 10.58
C GLU A 177 -34.22 -23.78 9.50
N HIS A 178 -33.35 -23.11 8.75
CA HIS A 178 -32.55 -23.73 7.69
C HIS A 178 -31.37 -24.54 8.22
N ILE A 179 -30.78 -24.17 9.36
CA ILE A 179 -29.70 -24.94 9.98
C ILE A 179 -30.16 -26.37 10.25
N HIS A 180 -31.34 -26.54 10.86
CA HIS A 180 -31.91 -27.86 11.16
C HIS A 180 -32.27 -28.64 9.90
N GLU A 181 -32.98 -28.00 8.98
CA GLU A 181 -33.40 -28.62 7.72
C GLU A 181 -32.19 -29.12 6.91
N LEU A 182 -31.17 -28.27 6.76
CA LEU A 182 -29.97 -28.59 5.98
C LEU A 182 -29.04 -29.55 6.73
N GLY A 183 -28.95 -29.44 8.07
CA GLY A 183 -28.18 -30.33 8.93
C GLY A 183 -28.64 -31.78 8.81
N ASN A 184 -29.96 -32.01 8.83
CA ASN A 184 -30.56 -33.33 8.64
C ASN A 184 -30.32 -33.91 7.23
N ARG A 185 -30.00 -33.06 6.24
CA ARG A 185 -29.67 -33.47 4.87
C ARG A 185 -28.17 -33.73 4.68
N LEU A 186 -27.33 -33.40 5.64
CA LEU A 186 -25.90 -33.69 5.58
C LEU A 186 -25.64 -35.14 6.00
N THR A 187 -24.73 -35.82 5.28
CA THR A 187 -24.30 -37.16 5.67
C THR A 187 -23.42 -37.09 6.91
N GLN A 188 -23.43 -38.15 7.73
CA GLN A 188 -22.64 -38.21 8.97
C GLN A 188 -21.14 -37.95 8.74
N GLU A 189 -20.56 -38.46 7.64
CA GLU A 189 -19.16 -38.21 7.28
C GLU A 189 -18.89 -36.73 6.96
N LYS A 190 -19.81 -36.06 6.25
CA LYS A 190 -19.69 -34.63 5.95
C LYS A 190 -19.83 -33.80 7.23
N ASN A 191 -20.73 -34.17 8.14
CA ASN A 191 -20.84 -33.52 9.46
C ASN A 191 -19.52 -33.60 10.23
N GLN A 192 -18.88 -34.77 10.28
CA GLN A 192 -17.57 -34.92 10.93
C GLN A 192 -16.47 -34.09 10.25
N ARG A 193 -16.45 -34.02 8.90
CA ARG A 193 -15.49 -33.15 8.20
C ARG A 193 -15.72 -31.67 8.52
N ILE A 194 -16.97 -31.20 8.56
CA ILE A 194 -17.30 -29.81 8.95
C ILE A 194 -16.76 -29.51 10.35
N LEU A 195 -17.04 -30.38 11.32
CA LEU A 195 -16.55 -30.22 12.69
C LEU A 195 -15.02 -30.13 12.79
N ASN A 196 -14.30 -30.76 11.86
CA ASN A 196 -12.84 -30.82 11.85
C ASN A 196 -12.15 -29.74 10.99
N THR A 197 -12.84 -29.16 10.00
CA THR A 197 -12.22 -28.30 8.96
C THR A 197 -12.78 -26.88 8.88
N ASP A 198 -13.93 -26.62 9.48
CA ASP A 198 -14.62 -25.35 9.38
C ASP A 198 -14.19 -24.40 10.53
N PRO A 199 -14.10 -23.08 10.29
CA PRO A 199 -13.92 -22.08 11.35
C PRO A 199 -14.77 -22.38 12.60
N LEU A 200 -14.19 -22.08 13.77
CA LEU A 200 -14.75 -22.38 15.10
C LEU A 200 -16.21 -21.96 15.27
N PHE A 201 -16.70 -21.00 14.49
CA PHE A 201 -18.09 -20.56 14.48
C PHE A 201 -19.08 -21.63 13.99
N VAL A 202 -18.80 -22.29 12.85
CA VAL A 202 -19.66 -23.38 12.33
C VAL A 202 -19.59 -24.59 13.26
N ARG A 203 -18.42 -24.84 13.85
CA ARG A 203 -18.22 -25.87 14.89
C ARG A 203 -18.99 -25.56 16.17
N TYR A 204 -19.01 -24.30 16.61
CA TYR A 204 -19.77 -23.86 17.80
C TYR A 204 -21.27 -24.10 17.61
N PHE A 205 -21.84 -23.68 16.48
CA PHE A 205 -23.25 -23.89 16.22
C PHE A 205 -23.59 -25.37 16.00
N SER A 206 -22.78 -26.12 15.24
CA SER A 206 -23.04 -27.55 15.01
C SER A 206 -22.98 -28.35 16.33
N ASN A 207 -21.94 -28.16 17.16
CA ASN A 207 -21.81 -28.90 18.42
C ASN A 207 -22.84 -28.50 19.48
N ARG A 208 -23.23 -27.23 19.54
CA ARG A 208 -24.05 -26.71 20.64
C ARG A 208 -25.55 -26.73 20.34
N MET A 209 -25.94 -26.67 19.06
CA MET A 209 -27.34 -26.80 18.64
C MET A 209 -27.78 -28.26 18.55
N ASP A 210 -26.91 -29.19 18.14
CA ASP A 210 -27.24 -30.63 18.21
C ASP A 210 -27.37 -31.11 19.66
N GLY A 211 -26.66 -30.47 20.60
CA GLY A 211 -26.82 -30.69 22.04
C GLY A 211 -28.14 -30.14 22.62
N LEU A 212 -28.82 -29.23 21.90
CA LEU A 212 -30.16 -28.76 22.26
C LEU A 212 -31.25 -29.78 21.89
N GLU A 213 -30.96 -31.02 21.49
CA GLU A 213 -31.97 -32.10 21.45
C GLU A 213 -31.73 -33.17 22.54
N GLY A 214 -30.74 -32.95 23.41
CA GLY A 214 -30.52 -33.77 24.60
C GLY A 214 -31.63 -33.64 25.66
N GLU A 215 -31.46 -34.35 26.79
CA GLU A 215 -32.44 -34.41 27.90
C GLU A 215 -33.02 -33.03 28.29
N ASP A 216 -32.21 -31.97 28.28
CA ASP A 216 -32.62 -30.64 28.73
C ASP A 216 -33.67 -29.99 27.82
N PHE A 217 -33.64 -30.23 26.50
CA PHE A 217 -34.65 -29.68 25.58
C PHE A 217 -35.93 -30.51 25.54
N GLN A 218 -35.83 -31.83 25.69
CA GLN A 218 -37.01 -32.69 25.91
C GLN A 218 -37.74 -32.30 27.20
N LYS A 219 -37.00 -31.97 28.27
CA LYS A 219 -37.56 -31.45 29.53
C LYS A 219 -38.18 -30.06 29.37
N MET A 220 -37.58 -29.16 28.59
CA MET A 220 -38.14 -27.83 28.29
C MET A 220 -39.42 -27.90 27.43
N LYS A 221 -39.44 -28.78 26.41
CA LYS A 221 -40.61 -29.03 25.56
C LYS A 221 -41.76 -29.68 26.36
N TRP A 222 -41.43 -30.60 27.26
CA TRP A 222 -42.37 -31.18 28.21
C TRP A 222 -43.01 -30.11 29.11
N TRP A 223 -42.20 -29.22 29.72
CA TRP A 223 -42.71 -28.14 30.56
C TRP A 223 -43.61 -27.15 29.80
N ASN A 224 -43.23 -26.76 28.58
CA ASN A 224 -44.00 -25.82 27.78
C ASN A 224 -45.34 -26.39 27.31
N ASN A 225 -45.42 -27.71 27.11
CA ASN A 225 -46.65 -28.41 26.73
C ASN A 225 -47.61 -28.65 27.90
N LEU A 226 -47.21 -28.41 29.16
CA LEU A 226 -48.13 -28.43 30.28
C LEU A 226 -49.12 -27.26 30.18
N THR A 227 -50.40 -27.55 30.36
CA THR A 227 -51.47 -26.57 30.52
C THR A 227 -51.20 -25.68 31.73
N GLN A 228 -51.82 -24.49 31.77
CA GLN A 228 -51.72 -23.62 32.95
C GLN A 228 -52.24 -24.32 34.21
N GLU A 229 -53.23 -25.21 34.09
CA GLU A 229 -53.73 -26.01 35.21
C GLU A 229 -52.76 -27.12 35.62
N GLU A 230 -52.04 -27.75 34.71
CA GLU A 230 -50.97 -28.72 35.04
C GLU A 230 -49.74 -28.04 35.65
N LYS A 231 -49.38 -26.85 35.16
CA LYS A 231 -48.36 -25.98 35.75
C LYS A 231 -48.76 -25.54 37.16
N GLN A 232 -50.05 -25.24 37.36
CA GLN A 232 -50.64 -24.91 38.67
C GLN A 232 -50.79 -26.15 39.57
N SER A 233 -51.06 -27.33 39.02
CA SER A 233 -51.15 -28.60 39.73
C SER A 233 -49.78 -29.05 40.23
N PHE A 234 -48.73 -28.83 39.44
CA PHE A 234 -47.33 -29.04 39.85
C PHE A 234 -46.91 -28.12 40.99
N SER A 235 -47.49 -26.91 41.07
CA SER A 235 -47.26 -25.97 42.17
C SER A 235 -48.20 -26.17 43.38
N ARG A 236 -49.25 -26.99 43.24
CA ARG A 236 -50.21 -27.33 44.32
C ARG A 236 -49.96 -28.69 44.98
N ASN A 237 -49.23 -29.61 44.36
CA ASN A 237 -48.87 -30.88 45.01
C ASN A 237 -47.86 -30.64 46.16
N GLU A 238 -48.32 -30.91 47.38
CA GLU A 238 -47.70 -30.61 48.68
C GLU A 238 -46.47 -31.47 49.00
N SER A 239 -45.40 -31.31 48.22
CA SER A 239 -44.04 -31.49 48.72
C SER A 239 -43.24 -30.25 48.31
N ASN A 240 -43.36 -29.24 49.17
CA ASN A 240 -42.82 -27.88 49.11
C ASN A 240 -41.61 -27.64 48.15
N PRO A 241 -41.84 -27.19 46.90
CA PRO A 241 -40.79 -26.83 45.95
C PRO A 241 -40.16 -25.45 46.21
N GLN A 242 -40.70 -24.64 47.14
CA GLN A 242 -40.10 -23.34 47.49
C GLN A 242 -38.85 -23.48 48.36
N ASN A 243 -38.57 -24.69 48.85
CA ASN A 243 -37.31 -25.05 49.52
C ASN A 243 -36.43 -26.01 48.72
N ASP A 244 -36.75 -26.29 47.45
CA ASP A 244 -35.77 -26.93 46.56
C ASP A 244 -34.91 -25.83 45.93
N PRO A 245 -33.68 -25.59 46.45
CA PRO A 245 -32.80 -24.57 45.90
C PRO A 245 -32.49 -24.89 44.45
N PHE A 246 -32.58 -26.16 44.03
CA PHE A 246 -32.25 -26.62 42.71
C PHE A 246 -33.26 -26.14 41.68
N VAL A 247 -34.57 -26.17 41.89
CA VAL A 247 -35.55 -25.69 40.87
C VAL A 247 -35.52 -24.17 40.72
N HIS A 248 -35.29 -23.45 41.83
CA HIS A 248 -35.18 -21.99 41.80
C HIS A 248 -33.81 -21.50 41.33
N LEU A 249 -32.72 -22.25 41.57
CA LEU A 249 -31.43 -22.07 40.89
C LEU A 249 -31.55 -22.46 39.41
N TRP A 250 -32.25 -23.53 39.05
CA TRP A 250 -32.32 -24.09 37.70
C TRP A 250 -33.12 -23.19 36.73
N LEU A 251 -34.21 -22.56 37.19
CA LEU A 251 -34.89 -21.51 36.41
C LEU A 251 -34.04 -20.23 36.30
N LYS A 252 -33.23 -19.90 37.31
CA LYS A 252 -32.21 -18.83 37.24
C LYS A 252 -31.00 -19.19 36.38
N GLU A 253 -30.64 -20.47 36.30
CA GLU A 253 -29.51 -21.02 35.56
C GLU A 253 -29.86 -21.25 34.09
N ILE A 254 -31.09 -21.65 33.75
CA ILE A 254 -31.51 -21.80 32.35
C ILE A 254 -31.69 -20.44 31.67
N ASP A 255 -32.42 -19.51 32.28
CA ASP A 255 -32.52 -18.13 31.76
C ASP A 255 -31.18 -17.38 31.88
N GLY A 256 -30.38 -17.73 32.90
CA GLY A 256 -29.01 -17.25 33.07
C GLY A 256 -28.10 -17.67 31.92
N HIS A 257 -28.08 -18.96 31.60
CA HIS A 257 -27.19 -19.57 30.63
C HIS A 257 -27.60 -19.36 29.19
N GLU A 258 -28.91 -19.26 28.86
CA GLU A 258 -29.28 -18.97 27.47
C GLU A 258 -28.79 -17.59 27.04
N GLN A 259 -28.92 -16.59 27.92
CA GLN A 259 -28.43 -15.24 27.67
C GLN A 259 -26.90 -15.17 27.63
N GLU A 260 -26.21 -15.90 28.52
CA GLU A 260 -24.74 -16.05 28.45
C GLU A 260 -24.29 -16.73 27.16
N ARG A 261 -25.03 -17.73 26.67
CA ARG A 261 -24.77 -18.41 25.39
C ARG A 261 -24.90 -17.46 24.20
N TRP A 262 -25.96 -16.64 24.15
CA TRP A 262 -26.13 -15.65 23.08
C TRP A 262 -25.03 -14.60 23.11
N LEU A 263 -24.59 -14.18 24.31
CA LEU A 263 -23.45 -13.28 24.47
C LEU A 263 -22.15 -13.95 23.99
N GLU A 264 -21.85 -15.18 24.41
CA GLU A 264 -20.69 -15.95 23.93
C GLU A 264 -20.70 -16.10 22.40
N ALA A 265 -21.85 -16.44 21.83
CA ALA A 265 -22.02 -16.55 20.39
C ALA A 265 -21.81 -15.20 19.68
N ALA A 266 -22.33 -14.10 20.23
CA ALA A 266 -22.11 -12.75 19.71
C ALA A 266 -20.62 -12.36 19.80
N MET A 267 -19.94 -12.69 20.90
CA MET A 267 -18.51 -12.42 21.08
C MET A 267 -17.65 -13.24 20.11
N LEU A 268 -18.02 -14.48 19.86
CA LEU A 268 -17.36 -15.33 18.87
C LEU A 268 -17.58 -14.79 17.45
N ALA A 269 -18.83 -14.47 17.09
CA ALA A 269 -19.18 -13.86 15.81
C ALA A 269 -18.43 -12.54 15.58
N LEU A 270 -18.31 -11.73 16.63
CA LEU A 270 -17.56 -10.48 16.61
C LEU A 270 -16.12 -10.74 16.20
N ARG A 271 -15.43 -11.68 16.88
CA ARG A 271 -14.03 -12.04 16.60
C ARG A 271 -13.78 -12.49 15.16
N TYR A 272 -14.79 -13.07 14.50
CA TYR A 272 -14.72 -13.60 13.14
C TYR A 272 -15.25 -12.68 12.05
N GLY A 273 -15.53 -11.41 12.33
CA GLY A 273 -16.00 -10.54 11.24
C GLY A 273 -17.48 -10.72 10.87
N ASN A 274 -18.27 -11.49 11.62
CA ASN A 274 -19.62 -11.91 11.21
C ASN A 274 -20.75 -11.03 11.77
N ARG A 275 -21.14 -10.03 10.99
CA ARG A 275 -22.16 -9.05 11.35
C ARG A 275 -23.55 -9.60 11.54
N ALA A 276 -24.01 -10.39 10.58
CA ALA A 276 -25.36 -10.93 10.65
C ALA A 276 -25.52 -11.79 11.90
N ALA A 277 -24.53 -12.60 12.24
CA ALA A 277 -24.53 -13.36 13.48
C ALA A 277 -24.53 -12.47 14.73
N VAL A 278 -23.64 -11.48 14.82
CA VAL A 278 -23.62 -10.55 15.97
C VAL A 278 -24.99 -9.89 16.16
N MET A 279 -25.57 -9.36 15.09
CA MET A 279 -26.87 -8.67 15.12
C MET A 279 -28.01 -9.62 15.48
N THR A 280 -27.96 -10.87 15.02
CA THR A 280 -28.98 -11.88 15.32
C THR A 280 -28.89 -12.35 16.76
N CYS A 281 -27.69 -12.68 17.25
CA CYS A 281 -27.44 -13.00 18.65
C CYS A 281 -27.89 -11.85 19.54
N TRP A 282 -27.56 -10.61 19.19
CA TRP A 282 -27.98 -9.42 19.93
C TRP A 282 -29.50 -9.27 20.03
N LYS A 283 -30.23 -9.47 18.92
CA LYS A 283 -31.71 -9.40 18.92
C LYS A 283 -32.36 -10.43 19.83
N LYS A 284 -31.73 -11.60 20.00
CA LYS A 284 -32.20 -12.67 20.88
C LYS A 284 -31.87 -12.45 22.35
N MET A 285 -31.01 -11.49 22.68
CA MET A 285 -30.73 -11.13 24.06
C MET A 285 -31.90 -10.37 24.70
N GLU A 286 -32.11 -10.56 26.00
CA GLU A 286 -33.06 -9.78 26.80
C GLU A 286 -32.73 -8.28 26.76
N VAL A 287 -33.76 -7.44 26.75
CA VAL A 287 -33.62 -5.98 26.64
C VAL A 287 -32.78 -5.41 27.79
N CYS A 288 -33.05 -5.80 29.03
CA CYS A 288 -32.32 -5.30 30.20
C CYS A 288 -30.85 -5.71 30.24
N ARG A 289 -30.47 -6.80 29.55
CA ARG A 289 -29.07 -7.22 29.41
C ARG A 289 -28.38 -6.50 28.25
N ARG A 290 -29.11 -6.17 27.19
CA ARG A 290 -28.56 -5.41 26.04
C ARG A 290 -28.01 -4.06 26.46
N GLU A 291 -28.72 -3.31 27.29
CA GLU A 291 -28.26 -2.00 27.79
C GLU A 291 -26.91 -2.14 28.52
N LYS A 292 -26.82 -3.08 29.48
CA LYS A 292 -25.58 -3.34 30.24
C LYS A 292 -24.41 -3.85 29.39
N MET A 293 -24.70 -4.61 28.32
CA MET A 293 -23.69 -5.27 27.48
C MET A 293 -23.26 -4.45 26.26
N ALA A 294 -23.99 -3.40 25.91
CA ALA A 294 -23.69 -2.60 24.72
C ALA A 294 -22.28 -2.01 24.82
N ASN A 295 -21.94 -1.47 25.99
CA ASN A 295 -20.64 -0.90 26.28
C ASN A 295 -19.51 -1.93 26.08
N GLU A 296 -19.65 -3.12 26.67
CA GLU A 296 -18.66 -4.19 26.52
C GLU A 296 -18.49 -4.65 25.06
N MET A 297 -19.60 -4.79 24.33
CA MET A 297 -19.56 -5.23 22.93
C MET A 297 -18.96 -4.15 22.01
N ALA A 298 -19.26 -2.88 22.25
CA ALA A 298 -18.60 -1.77 21.55
C ALA A 298 -17.09 -1.77 21.81
N TRP A 299 -16.68 -2.03 23.06
CA TRP A 299 -15.26 -2.13 23.43
C TRP A 299 -14.51 -3.25 22.75
N ARG A 300 -15.11 -4.43 22.71
CA ARG A 300 -14.53 -5.57 22.00
C ARG A 300 -14.42 -5.30 20.51
N SER A 301 -15.45 -4.67 19.93
CA SER A 301 -15.46 -4.28 18.51
C SER A 301 -14.32 -3.33 18.20
N LEU A 302 -14.14 -2.32 19.05
CA LEU A 302 -13.05 -1.37 18.95
C LEU A 302 -11.68 -2.06 19.08
N LYS A 303 -11.49 -2.94 20.07
CA LYS A 303 -10.21 -3.66 20.26
C LYS A 303 -9.82 -4.54 19.08
N GLU A 304 -10.77 -5.28 18.51
CA GLU A 304 -10.50 -6.09 17.32
C GLU A 304 -10.17 -5.22 16.10
N TRP A 305 -10.89 -4.10 15.94
CA TRP A 305 -10.54 -3.14 14.90
C TRP A 305 -9.13 -2.58 15.06
N GLN A 306 -8.72 -2.22 16.28
CA GLN A 306 -7.37 -1.74 16.57
C GLN A 306 -6.30 -2.78 16.20
N LYS A 307 -6.54 -4.06 16.49
CA LYS A 307 -5.61 -5.14 16.13
C LYS A 307 -5.44 -5.23 14.62
N ILE A 308 -6.53 -5.17 13.87
CA ILE A 308 -6.51 -5.21 12.41
C ILE A 308 -5.79 -3.97 11.85
N LYS A 309 -6.14 -2.76 12.32
CA LYS A 309 -5.48 -1.51 11.90
C LYS A 309 -3.97 -1.56 12.11
N LYS A 310 -3.50 -1.98 13.29
CA LYS A 310 -2.05 -2.13 13.57
C LYS A 310 -1.37 -3.12 12.64
N ARG A 311 -2.04 -4.22 12.27
CA ARG A 311 -1.50 -5.19 11.30
C ARG A 311 -1.37 -4.55 9.92
N LEU A 312 -2.41 -3.86 9.46
CA LEU A 312 -2.44 -3.16 8.19
C LEU A 312 -1.34 -2.08 8.10
N GLU A 313 -1.17 -1.28 9.15
CA GLU A 313 -0.08 -0.29 9.26
C GLU A 313 1.30 -0.97 9.18
N LYS A 314 1.49 -2.10 9.87
CA LYS A 314 2.73 -2.88 9.81
C LYS A 314 3.01 -3.43 8.40
N TYR A 315 1.97 -3.85 7.66
CA TYR A 315 2.12 -4.28 6.26
C TYR A 315 2.46 -3.11 5.34
N ALA A 316 1.77 -1.97 5.49
CA ALA A 316 2.07 -0.76 4.73
C ALA A 316 3.53 -0.32 4.94
N PHE A 317 3.98 -0.26 6.19
CA PHE A 317 5.36 0.10 6.52
C PHE A 317 6.41 -0.86 5.94
N ARG A 318 6.13 -2.17 5.91
CA ARG A 318 7.02 -3.16 5.28
C ARG A 318 7.11 -2.98 3.77
N SER A 319 5.99 -2.64 3.12
CA SER A 319 5.95 -2.41 1.67
C SER A 319 6.74 -1.18 1.23
N GLU A 320 6.78 -0.13 2.06
CA GLU A 320 7.52 1.11 1.77
C GLU A 320 9.04 0.95 1.92
N ASN A 321 9.50 0.07 2.80
CA ASN A 321 10.94 -0.12 3.06
C ASN A 321 11.58 -1.27 2.27
N GLY A 322 10.78 -2.16 1.67
CA GLY A 322 11.27 -3.40 1.05
C GLY A 322 11.39 -3.38 -0.48
N PHE A 323 10.70 -2.46 -1.15
CA PHE A 323 10.71 -2.36 -2.61
C PHE A 323 10.94 -0.91 -3.01
N GLY A 324 12.03 -0.63 -3.74
CA GLY A 324 12.34 0.68 -4.32
C GLY A 324 11.38 1.11 -5.43
N LEU A 325 10.09 0.80 -5.29
CA LEU A 325 9.01 1.25 -6.15
C LEU A 325 8.43 2.51 -5.51
N GLU A 326 8.77 3.67 -6.07
CA GLU A 326 8.17 4.97 -5.74
C GLU A 326 6.64 5.00 -5.96
N ASP A 327 6.06 3.92 -6.50
CA ASP A 327 4.62 3.71 -6.74
C ASP A 327 3.99 2.60 -5.87
N SER A 328 4.48 2.40 -4.63
CA SER A 328 4.07 1.27 -3.77
C SER A 328 2.56 1.25 -3.40
N PRO A 329 1.91 0.07 -3.33
CA PRO A 329 0.51 -0.13 -2.91
C PRO A 329 0.18 0.21 -1.44
N SER A 330 1.04 0.89 -0.68
CA SER A 330 0.79 1.19 0.74
C SER A 330 -0.42 2.11 0.96
N ILE A 331 -0.70 2.99 -0.01
CA ILE A 331 -1.94 3.80 -0.06
C ILE A 331 -3.18 2.90 -0.29
N PHE A 332 -3.04 1.68 -0.81
CA PHE A 332 -4.17 0.79 -1.04
C PHE A 332 -4.77 0.24 0.26
N VAL A 333 -3.93 -0.04 1.25
CA VAL A 333 -4.30 -0.72 2.48
C VAL A 333 -5.11 0.19 3.43
N GLY A 334 -4.83 1.49 3.44
CA GLY A 334 -5.54 2.45 4.30
C GLY A 334 -6.88 2.96 3.74
N TYR A 335 -7.11 2.85 2.43
CA TYR A 335 -8.26 3.49 1.77
C TYR A 335 -9.30 2.49 1.21
N PHE A 336 -8.90 1.24 0.96
CA PHE A 336 -9.80 0.14 0.58
C PHE A 336 -10.02 -0.90 1.69
N THR A 337 -9.47 -0.68 2.88
CA THR A 337 -10.06 -1.31 4.04
C THR A 337 -11.42 -0.66 4.21
N LEU A 338 -12.40 -1.26 3.54
CA LEU A 338 -13.80 -1.05 3.81
C LEU A 338 -13.91 -0.87 5.31
N PRO A 339 -14.41 0.28 5.78
CA PRO A 339 -14.62 0.54 7.21
C PRO A 339 -15.41 -0.56 7.93
N SER A 340 -15.92 -1.57 7.23
CA SER A 340 -17.34 -1.88 7.18
C SER A 340 -17.85 -2.83 8.25
N TYR A 341 -16.99 -3.50 9.02
CA TYR A 341 -17.47 -4.49 9.98
C TYR A 341 -17.44 -4.00 11.43
N TYR A 342 -16.23 -3.89 11.99
CA TYR A 342 -16.07 -3.58 13.41
C TYR A 342 -16.51 -2.15 13.73
N SER A 343 -16.31 -1.20 12.80
CA SER A 343 -16.88 0.15 12.94
C SER A 343 -18.40 0.10 13.02
N GLU A 344 -19.05 -0.58 12.07
CA GLU A 344 -20.51 -0.63 11.98
C GLU A 344 -21.12 -1.31 13.20
N LEU A 345 -20.46 -2.37 13.71
CA LEU A 345 -20.87 -2.99 14.97
C LEU A 345 -20.65 -2.08 16.17
N MET A 346 -19.51 -1.40 16.24
CA MET A 346 -19.27 -0.41 17.29
C MET A 346 -20.36 0.67 17.25
N PHE A 347 -20.67 1.24 16.09
CA PHE A 347 -21.75 2.22 15.93
C PHE A 347 -23.12 1.65 16.28
N PHE A 348 -23.39 0.41 15.87
CA PHE A 348 -24.61 -0.27 16.25
C PHE A 348 -24.77 -0.32 17.77
N PHE A 349 -23.71 -0.72 18.49
CA PHE A 349 -23.72 -0.78 19.96
C PHE A 349 -23.76 0.62 20.60
N LEU A 350 -23.06 1.62 20.06
CA LEU A 350 -23.17 3.01 20.52
C LEU A 350 -24.61 3.50 20.40
N LEU A 351 -25.32 3.19 19.32
CA LEU A 351 -26.73 3.54 19.15
C LEU A 351 -27.67 2.83 20.14
N GLN A 352 -27.23 1.76 20.81
CA GLN A 352 -27.99 1.12 21.89
C GLN A 352 -27.76 1.79 23.27
N MET A 353 -26.73 2.63 23.38
CA MET A 353 -26.39 3.33 24.63
C MET A 353 -27.11 4.67 24.71
N ASP A 354 -27.44 5.10 25.93
CA ASP A 354 -27.84 6.48 26.17
C ASP A 354 -26.65 7.46 26.08
N GLU A 355 -26.93 8.75 26.23
CA GLU A 355 -25.90 9.78 26.09
C GLU A 355 -24.81 9.72 27.19
N GLU A 356 -25.18 9.39 28.42
CA GLU A 356 -24.25 9.31 29.55
C GLU A 356 -23.34 8.07 29.42
N GLU A 357 -23.91 6.96 28.99
CA GLU A 357 -23.19 5.72 28.67
C GLU A 357 -22.22 5.93 27.51
N GLN A 358 -22.64 6.60 26.43
CA GLN A 358 -21.76 6.96 25.31
C GLN A 358 -20.59 7.82 25.79
N LEU A 359 -20.85 8.89 26.56
CA LEU A 359 -19.79 9.74 27.11
C LEU A 359 -18.82 8.95 27.99
N THR A 360 -19.33 8.03 28.79
CA THR A 360 -18.50 7.14 29.62
C THR A 360 -17.62 6.22 28.77
N PHE A 361 -18.19 5.64 27.71
CA PHE A 361 -17.44 4.86 26.72
C PHE A 361 -16.32 5.70 26.10
N PHE A 362 -16.61 6.91 25.60
CA PHE A 362 -15.60 7.80 25.01
C PHE A 362 -14.49 8.19 26.00
N ARG A 363 -14.83 8.54 27.24
CA ARG A 363 -13.83 8.85 28.29
C ARG A 363 -12.85 7.70 28.49
N GLN A 364 -13.38 6.48 28.57
CA GLN A 364 -12.55 5.30 28.75
C GLN A 364 -11.73 5.00 27.47
N ALA A 365 -12.32 5.18 26.28
CA ALA A 365 -11.65 4.96 25.00
C ALA A 365 -10.49 5.92 24.73
N PHE A 366 -10.67 7.19 25.07
CA PHE A 366 -9.59 8.17 24.98
C PHE A 366 -8.43 7.86 25.92
N ARG A 367 -8.68 7.28 27.10
CA ARG A 367 -7.61 6.81 28.00
C ARG A 367 -6.81 5.64 27.45
N SER A 368 -7.43 4.79 26.62
CA SER A 368 -6.76 3.66 25.95
C SER A 368 -6.21 4.02 24.56
N SER A 369 -5.99 5.30 24.27
CA SER A 369 -5.40 5.79 23.02
C SER A 369 -6.23 5.41 21.76
N CYS A 370 -7.52 5.71 21.77
CA CYS A 370 -8.45 5.38 20.68
C CYS A 370 -8.90 6.61 19.87
N ASP A 371 -7.96 7.35 19.28
CA ASP A 371 -8.23 8.28 18.15
C ASP A 371 -9.03 7.61 17.02
N ILE A 372 -8.77 6.31 16.86
CA ILE A 372 -9.49 5.35 16.04
C ILE A 372 -11.02 5.53 16.08
N ILE A 373 -11.67 5.76 17.22
CA ILE A 373 -13.14 5.93 17.22
C ILE A 373 -13.58 7.16 16.42
N LEU A 374 -12.86 8.28 16.51
CA LEU A 374 -13.22 9.49 15.77
C LEU A 374 -12.97 9.32 14.27
N GLU A 375 -11.92 8.59 13.90
CA GLU A 375 -11.66 8.24 12.50
C GLU A 375 -12.81 7.42 11.90
N CYS A 376 -13.41 6.55 12.71
CA CYS A 376 -14.59 5.76 12.38
C CYS A 376 -15.78 6.63 11.93
N TYR A 377 -15.96 7.79 12.57
CA TYR A 377 -16.99 8.75 12.19
C TYR A 377 -16.62 9.49 10.90
N LEU A 378 -15.34 9.55 10.54
CA LEU A 378 -14.90 10.09 9.25
C LEU A 378 -15.06 9.09 8.10
N ASP A 379 -15.49 7.87 8.39
CA ASP A 379 -15.79 6.85 7.41
C ASP A 379 -17.26 6.85 7.01
N TRP A 380 -17.54 6.37 5.79
CA TRP A 380 -18.92 6.27 5.31
C TRP A 380 -19.64 5.10 6.01
N PRO A 381 -20.91 5.28 6.45
CA PRO A 381 -21.82 6.42 6.24
C PRO A 381 -21.89 7.46 7.38
N HIS A 382 -20.91 7.48 8.29
CA HIS A 382 -21.03 8.16 9.58
C HIS A 382 -20.55 9.63 9.59
N GLN A 383 -20.13 10.18 8.45
CA GLN A 383 -19.52 11.52 8.40
C GLN A 383 -20.45 12.65 8.83
N ASP A 384 -21.76 12.52 8.59
CA ASP A 384 -22.75 13.51 9.04
C ASP A 384 -22.89 13.52 10.57
N ASP A 385 -22.60 12.40 11.23
CA ASP A 385 -22.63 12.27 12.70
C ASP A 385 -21.33 12.77 13.36
N PHE A 386 -20.28 13.06 12.57
CA PHE A 386 -18.97 13.46 13.09
C PHE A 386 -19.01 14.78 13.87
N ILE A 387 -19.53 15.88 13.27
CA ILE A 387 -19.57 17.20 13.92
C ILE A 387 -20.43 17.19 15.20
N PRO A 388 -21.68 16.66 15.19
CA PRO A 388 -22.47 16.57 16.41
C PRO A 388 -21.81 15.73 17.50
N THR A 389 -21.06 14.70 17.11
CA THR A 389 -20.35 13.85 18.06
C THR A 389 -19.15 14.57 18.66
N ILE A 390 -18.23 15.09 17.85
CA ILE A 390 -17.03 15.76 18.37
C ILE A 390 -17.38 16.99 19.22
N SER A 391 -18.46 17.71 18.89
CA SER A 391 -18.94 18.86 19.67
C SER A 391 -19.37 18.51 21.09
N ARG A 392 -19.82 17.27 21.34
CA ARG A 392 -20.12 16.77 22.69
C ARG A 392 -18.87 16.27 23.43
N LEU A 393 -17.79 15.99 22.71
CA LEU A 393 -16.58 15.37 23.24
C LEU A 393 -15.51 16.39 23.64
N TRP A 394 -15.65 17.68 23.31
CA TRP A 394 -14.66 18.72 23.65
C TRP A 394 -14.27 18.77 25.12
N GLY A 395 -15.18 18.49 26.06
CA GLY A 395 -14.88 18.51 27.50
C GLY A 395 -14.09 17.30 28.01
N ILE A 396 -13.96 16.24 27.21
CA ILE A 396 -13.34 14.96 27.64
C ILE A 396 -12.26 14.45 26.69
N MET A 397 -12.15 15.03 25.49
CA MET A 397 -11.22 14.61 24.45
C MET A 397 -9.79 15.08 24.79
N PRO A 398 -8.77 14.20 24.73
CA PRO A 398 -7.40 14.64 24.82
C PRO A 398 -7.00 15.49 23.59
N MET A 399 -6.20 16.53 23.80
CA MET A 399 -5.78 17.42 22.71
C MET A 399 -4.93 16.70 21.64
N ASP A 400 -4.14 15.69 22.03
CA ASP A 400 -3.37 14.86 21.08
C ASP A 400 -4.28 14.02 20.19
N THR A 401 -5.39 13.53 20.76
CA THR A 401 -6.43 12.80 20.03
C THR A 401 -7.10 13.69 18.99
N PHE A 402 -7.37 14.95 19.35
CA PHE A 402 -7.86 15.94 18.39
C PHE A 402 -6.85 16.19 17.25
N GLY A 403 -5.56 16.36 17.57
CA GLY A 403 -4.50 16.54 16.56
C GLY A 403 -4.46 15.39 15.54
N LYS A 404 -4.50 14.13 16.01
CA LYS A 404 -4.56 12.94 15.14
C LYS A 404 -5.84 12.85 14.32
N CYS A 405 -6.98 13.20 14.91
CA CYS A 405 -8.26 13.26 14.21
C CYS A 405 -8.22 14.30 13.07
N LEU A 406 -7.66 15.49 13.35
CA LEU A 406 -7.52 16.56 12.37
C LEU A 406 -6.58 16.16 11.22
N LEU A 407 -5.48 15.46 11.52
CA LEU A 407 -4.60 14.87 10.51
C LEU A 407 -5.29 13.81 9.66
N THR A 408 -6.08 12.94 10.27
CA THR A 408 -6.84 11.93 9.54
C THR A 408 -7.87 12.58 8.62
N LEU A 409 -8.58 13.60 9.09
CA LEU A 409 -9.51 14.37 8.30
C LEU A 409 -8.81 15.09 7.14
N ALA A 410 -7.67 15.72 7.38
CA ALA A 410 -6.88 16.36 6.34
C ALA A 410 -6.35 15.35 5.32
N SER A 411 -5.94 14.17 5.79
CA SER A 411 -5.50 13.06 4.93
C SER A 411 -6.65 12.56 4.06
N LYS A 412 -7.87 12.41 4.57
CA LYS A 412 -9.06 12.09 3.77
C LYS A 412 -9.40 13.20 2.77
N TYR A 413 -9.30 14.46 3.19
CA TYR A 413 -9.47 15.64 2.33
C TYR A 413 -8.44 15.71 1.19
N VAL A 414 -7.22 15.20 1.38
CA VAL A 414 -6.16 15.13 0.37
C VAL A 414 -6.23 13.85 -0.46
N GLY A 415 -6.60 12.74 0.19
CA GLY A 415 -6.81 11.41 -0.37
C GLY A 415 -7.92 11.36 -1.41
N ASP A 416 -8.78 12.38 -1.46
CA ASP A 416 -9.59 12.71 -2.63
C ASP A 416 -8.78 12.85 -3.93
N TYR A 417 -7.44 12.95 -3.90
CA TYR A 417 -6.67 13.21 -5.12
C TYR A 417 -5.38 12.43 -5.31
N ARG A 418 -4.74 11.92 -4.25
CA ARG A 418 -3.36 11.41 -4.32
C ARG A 418 -3.15 10.11 -5.07
N ILE A 419 -4.20 9.45 -5.56
CA ILE A 419 -4.02 8.29 -6.41
C ILE A 419 -3.85 8.75 -7.87
N GLU A 420 -2.78 9.49 -8.16
CA GLU A 420 -2.33 9.80 -9.52
C GLU A 420 -1.82 8.49 -10.17
N GLY A 421 -2.75 7.73 -10.73
CA GLY A 421 -2.50 6.40 -11.28
C GLY A 421 -3.67 5.44 -11.12
N PHE A 422 -4.65 5.77 -10.28
CA PHE A 422 -5.97 5.15 -10.28
C PHE A 422 -7.00 6.17 -10.72
N SER A 423 -8.06 5.70 -11.37
CA SER A 423 -8.98 6.58 -12.08
C SER A 423 -9.78 7.47 -11.14
N SER A 424 -10.68 8.27 -11.71
CA SER A 424 -11.74 9.06 -11.06
C SER A 424 -12.56 8.35 -9.95
N LEU A 425 -12.31 7.09 -9.65
CA LEU A 425 -13.01 6.24 -8.70
C LEU A 425 -12.85 6.66 -7.23
N GLY A 426 -11.61 6.82 -6.73
CA GLY A 426 -11.38 7.25 -5.34
C GLY A 426 -12.05 8.58 -5.03
N LYS A 427 -12.00 9.51 -6.00
CA LYS A 427 -12.75 10.78 -6.02
C LYS A 427 -14.26 10.59 -5.90
N ARG A 428 -14.84 9.55 -6.54
CA ARG A 428 -16.29 9.36 -6.66
C ARG A 428 -16.91 8.57 -5.52
N ILE A 429 -16.17 7.62 -4.93
CA ILE A 429 -16.66 6.78 -3.81
C ILE A 429 -16.78 7.62 -2.54
N CYS A 430 -15.75 8.42 -2.28
CA CYS A 430 -15.62 9.29 -1.11
C CYS A 430 -16.04 10.73 -1.42
N ASN A 431 -17.08 10.94 -2.24
CA ASN A 431 -17.70 12.25 -2.57
C ASN A 431 -18.23 13.05 -1.35
N TYR A 432 -17.91 12.63 -0.13
CA TYR A 432 -18.17 13.44 1.05
C TYR A 432 -17.26 14.66 1.01
N ASP A 433 -17.83 15.84 1.25
CA ASP A 433 -17.09 17.10 1.19
C ASP A 433 -16.23 17.28 2.45
N TYR A 434 -15.14 16.51 2.54
CA TYR A 434 -14.19 16.59 3.66
C TYR A 434 -13.55 17.97 3.78
N ARG A 435 -13.54 18.78 2.70
CA ARG A 435 -13.14 20.19 2.78
C ARG A 435 -14.11 20.96 3.66
N SER A 436 -15.40 20.91 3.35
CA SER A 436 -16.43 21.58 4.15
C SER A 436 -16.47 21.03 5.58
N LEU A 437 -16.24 19.73 5.77
CA LEU A 437 -16.14 19.13 7.10
C LEU A 437 -14.94 19.67 7.89
N LEU A 438 -13.76 19.75 7.26
CA LEU A 438 -12.56 20.30 7.88
C LEU A 438 -12.71 21.79 8.20
N GLN A 439 -13.32 22.57 7.30
CA GLN A 439 -13.66 23.98 7.55
C GLN A 439 -14.60 24.14 8.74
N THR A 440 -15.66 23.34 8.79
CA THR A 440 -16.66 23.37 9.86
C THR A 440 -16.04 22.95 11.19
N LEU A 441 -15.28 21.85 11.20
CA LEU A 441 -14.57 21.37 12.38
C LEU A 441 -13.64 22.45 12.91
N TRP A 442 -12.79 23.03 12.07
CA TRP A 442 -11.85 24.08 12.51
C TRP A 442 -12.58 25.28 13.10
N LYS A 443 -13.68 25.72 12.48
CA LYS A 443 -14.50 26.83 12.97
C LYS A 443 -15.12 26.55 14.35
N GLU A 444 -15.62 25.33 14.56
CA GLU A 444 -16.26 24.90 15.82
C GLU A 444 -15.27 24.44 16.90
N THR A 445 -13.98 24.27 16.55
CA THR A 445 -12.96 23.79 17.48
C THR A 445 -12.72 24.86 18.58
N PRO A 446 -12.73 24.49 19.88
CA PRO A 446 -12.41 25.41 20.96
C PRO A 446 -10.96 25.94 20.88
N GLU A 447 -10.75 27.17 21.37
CA GLU A 447 -9.48 27.89 21.18
C GLU A 447 -8.26 27.17 21.76
N GLU A 448 -8.43 26.45 22.87
CA GLU A 448 -7.40 25.63 23.52
C GLU A 448 -6.89 24.48 22.63
N TYR A 449 -7.77 23.84 21.87
CA TYR A 449 -7.39 22.78 20.93
C TYR A 449 -6.66 23.34 19.72
N LYS A 450 -7.12 24.47 19.16
CA LYS A 450 -6.44 25.13 18.04
C LYS A 450 -5.03 25.58 18.42
N ARG A 451 -4.84 26.08 19.64
CA ARG A 451 -3.50 26.43 20.18
C ARG A 451 -2.63 25.19 20.28
N PHE A 452 -3.18 24.08 20.80
CA PHE A 452 -2.45 22.84 20.99
C PHE A 452 -1.85 22.28 19.70
N VAL A 453 -2.58 22.33 18.58
CA VAL A 453 -2.15 21.77 17.28
C VAL A 453 -0.75 22.25 16.85
N PHE A 454 -0.32 23.42 17.31
CA PHE A 454 0.93 24.05 16.92
C PHE A 454 1.91 24.27 18.07
N LEU A 455 1.63 23.74 19.26
CA LEU A 455 2.56 23.82 20.38
C LEU A 455 3.83 23.03 20.07
N ASP A 456 4.92 23.76 19.79
CA ASP A 456 6.24 23.18 19.61
C ASP A 456 6.83 22.84 20.99
N LYS A 457 6.87 21.55 21.33
CA LYS A 457 7.37 21.07 22.63
C LYS A 457 8.87 20.80 22.64
N ASP A 458 9.59 21.07 21.55
CA ASP A 458 11.05 20.86 21.48
C ASP A 458 11.83 21.69 22.53
N ASN A 459 11.20 22.69 23.16
CA ASN A 459 11.80 23.51 24.23
C ASN A 459 11.51 23.06 25.67
N ASP A 460 10.62 22.09 25.91
CA ASP A 460 10.26 21.68 27.28
C ASP A 460 10.70 20.24 27.58
N LYS A 461 11.50 20.07 28.65
CA LYS A 461 12.02 18.79 29.17
C LYS A 461 10.92 17.81 29.66
N LEU A 462 9.65 18.04 29.33
CA LEU A 462 8.55 17.16 29.70
C LEU A 462 8.51 15.93 28.78
N HIS A 463 8.69 14.76 29.39
CA HIS A 463 8.86 13.41 28.82
C HIS A 463 7.74 12.86 27.90
N TYR A 464 6.89 13.68 27.30
CA TYR A 464 5.89 13.23 26.34
C TYR A 464 6.17 13.78 24.94
N PRO A 465 6.55 12.93 23.97
CA PRO A 465 6.72 13.32 22.56
C PRO A 465 5.34 13.57 21.96
N VAL A 466 4.78 14.76 22.18
CA VAL A 466 3.63 15.22 21.40
C VAL A 466 4.17 15.60 20.02
N ARG A 467 3.54 15.07 18.98
CA ARG A 467 4.08 15.06 17.63
C ARG A 467 3.86 16.42 16.96
N ASN A 468 4.48 16.57 15.80
CA ASN A 468 4.38 17.73 14.93
C ASN A 468 3.01 17.77 14.19
N GLU A 469 1.86 17.52 14.85
CA GLU A 469 0.58 17.36 14.14
C GLU A 469 0.16 18.60 13.34
N GLY A 470 0.31 19.82 13.86
CA GLY A 470 -0.01 21.05 13.11
C GLY A 470 0.90 21.29 11.90
N LYS A 471 2.19 20.97 12.05
CA LYS A 471 3.17 21.01 10.96
C LYS A 471 2.78 20.01 9.86
N MET A 472 2.45 18.78 10.26
CA MET A 472 1.98 17.73 9.35
C MET A 472 0.64 18.08 8.69
N LEU A 473 -0.27 18.74 9.40
CA LEU A 473 -1.59 19.14 8.90
C LEU A 473 -1.45 20.10 7.71
N LEU A 474 -0.68 21.17 7.89
CA LEU A 474 -0.45 22.17 6.86
C LEU A 474 0.22 21.55 5.63
N SER A 475 1.29 20.78 5.83
CA SER A 475 1.95 20.07 4.73
C SER A 475 0.97 19.12 4.03
N THR A 476 0.20 18.33 4.79
CA THR A 476 -0.80 17.39 4.25
C THR A 476 -1.78 18.11 3.33
N MET A 477 -2.37 19.22 3.79
CA MET A 477 -3.31 20.00 2.98
C MET A 477 -2.72 20.50 1.65
N LEU A 478 -1.44 20.88 1.63
CA LEU A 478 -0.75 21.35 0.43
C LEU A 478 -0.49 20.24 -0.58
N TYR A 479 -0.52 18.97 -0.18
CA TYR A 479 -0.45 17.90 -1.16
C TYR A 479 -1.74 17.69 -1.94
N LYS A 480 -2.84 18.38 -1.62
CA LYS A 480 -4.03 18.36 -2.45
C LYS A 480 -3.70 18.92 -3.85
N SER A 481 -4.20 18.26 -4.87
CA SER A 481 -4.10 18.67 -6.26
C SER A 481 -5.54 18.73 -6.83
N PRO A 482 -5.92 19.68 -7.69
CA PRO A 482 -5.44 21.04 -7.62
C PRO A 482 -5.69 21.63 -6.23
N PHE A 483 -4.73 22.43 -5.74
CA PHE A 483 -4.92 23.26 -4.55
C PHE A 483 -5.66 24.54 -4.97
N GLN A 484 -6.95 24.63 -4.61
CA GLN A 484 -7.87 25.68 -5.06
C GLN A 484 -7.87 26.88 -4.10
N ARG A 485 -8.43 28.02 -4.52
CA ARG A 485 -8.55 29.22 -3.68
C ARG A 485 -9.24 28.98 -2.33
N LYS A 486 -10.27 28.12 -2.29
CA LYS A 486 -10.94 27.73 -1.04
C LYS A 486 -10.00 26.97 -0.08
N ASP A 487 -8.99 26.30 -0.62
CA ASP A 487 -7.98 25.57 0.15
C ASP A 487 -6.94 26.55 0.70
N GLU A 488 -6.57 27.56 -0.09
CA GLU A 488 -5.75 28.70 0.36
C GLU A 488 -6.43 29.42 1.53
N ASP A 489 -7.72 29.69 1.44
CA ASP A 489 -8.47 30.38 2.52
C ASP A 489 -8.52 29.55 3.81
N LEU A 490 -8.78 28.24 3.72
CA LEU A 490 -8.75 27.35 4.89
C LEU A 490 -7.33 27.24 5.46
N PHE A 491 -6.31 27.09 4.60
CA PHE A 491 -4.92 27.04 5.03
C PHE A 491 -4.55 28.32 5.79
N LYS A 492 -4.91 29.50 5.27
CA LYS A 492 -4.69 30.79 5.95
C LYS A 492 -5.39 30.84 7.30
N GLN A 493 -6.65 30.40 7.38
CA GLN A 493 -7.39 30.38 8.65
C GLN A 493 -6.71 29.50 9.71
N ILE A 494 -6.12 28.38 9.31
CA ILE A 494 -5.38 27.48 10.21
C ILE A 494 -4.02 28.10 10.56
N PHE A 495 -3.29 28.60 9.56
CA PHE A 495 -1.94 29.14 9.70
C PHE A 495 -1.89 30.45 10.51
N CYS A 496 -2.75 31.41 10.18
CA CYS A 496 -2.80 32.73 10.83
C CYS A 496 -3.40 32.70 12.24
N TYR A 497 -3.92 31.55 12.69
CA TYR A 497 -4.33 31.38 14.08
C TYR A 497 -3.13 31.40 15.05
N GLN A 498 -1.93 31.13 14.55
CA GLN A 498 -0.71 31.14 15.37
C GLN A 498 -0.18 32.55 15.63
N PRO A 499 0.37 32.82 16.84
CA PRO A 499 1.14 34.03 17.09
C PRO A 499 2.26 34.22 16.06
N LEU A 500 2.58 35.48 15.72
CA LEU A 500 3.58 35.83 14.72
C LEU A 500 4.91 35.09 14.92
N GLU A 501 5.42 35.02 16.15
CA GLU A 501 6.68 34.34 16.48
C GLU A 501 6.65 32.83 16.17
N GLN A 502 5.51 32.17 16.41
CA GLN A 502 5.35 30.75 16.09
C GLN A 502 5.24 30.53 14.58
N ARG A 503 4.61 31.46 13.84
CA ARG A 503 4.57 31.42 12.36
C ARG A 503 5.98 31.59 11.78
N LYS A 504 6.78 32.54 12.29
CA LYS A 504 8.18 32.71 11.92
C LYS A 504 9.00 31.44 12.18
N ALA A 505 8.88 30.87 13.38
CA ALA A 505 9.58 29.65 13.76
C ALA A 505 9.19 28.46 12.85
N LEU A 506 7.89 28.32 12.55
CA LEU A 506 7.39 27.31 11.61
C LEU A 506 8.01 27.47 10.23
N MET A 507 7.99 28.68 9.65
CA MET A 507 8.54 28.93 8.31
C MET A 507 10.05 28.69 8.22
N ARG A 508 10.80 28.93 9.31
CA ARG A 508 12.24 28.63 9.41
C ARG A 508 12.56 27.16 9.72
N SER A 509 11.56 26.35 10.08
CA SER A 509 11.74 24.93 10.37
C SER A 509 11.82 24.08 9.10
N LYS A 510 12.22 22.81 9.24
CA LYS A 510 12.21 21.85 8.10
C LYS A 510 10.81 21.68 7.48
N THR A 511 9.75 21.78 8.28
CA THR A 511 8.38 21.76 7.76
C THR A 511 8.06 23.03 6.96
N GLY A 512 8.53 24.20 7.41
CA GLY A 512 8.40 25.44 6.66
C GLY A 512 9.07 25.34 5.28
N GLU A 513 10.25 24.74 5.23
CA GLU A 513 10.94 24.42 3.97
C GLU A 513 10.09 23.50 3.07
N THR A 514 9.48 22.44 3.62
CA THR A 514 8.55 21.58 2.88
C THR A 514 7.31 22.32 2.38
N ILE A 515 6.75 23.24 3.17
CA ILE A 515 5.61 24.08 2.78
C ILE A 515 6.00 24.96 1.59
N CYS A 516 7.15 25.63 1.67
CA CYS A 516 7.69 26.44 0.57
C CYS A 516 7.90 25.59 -0.69
N ASP A 517 8.57 24.44 -0.57
CA ASP A 517 8.80 23.49 -1.68
C ASP A 517 7.48 23.05 -2.34
N LEU A 518 6.46 22.66 -1.55
CA LEU A 518 5.16 22.25 -2.12
C LEU A 518 4.44 23.40 -2.85
N LEU A 519 4.55 24.63 -2.34
CA LEU A 519 3.94 25.80 -2.96
C LEU A 519 4.66 26.22 -4.25
N THR A 520 5.99 26.19 -4.28
CA THR A 520 6.77 26.50 -5.48
C THR A 520 6.58 25.43 -6.56
N ARG A 521 6.53 24.14 -6.22
CA ARG A 521 6.20 23.05 -7.18
C ARG A 521 4.84 23.22 -7.84
N LYS A 522 3.89 23.83 -7.13
CA LYS A 522 2.54 24.14 -7.62
C LYS A 522 2.41 25.53 -8.24
N GLU A 523 3.53 26.27 -8.36
CA GLU A 523 3.58 27.63 -8.91
C GLU A 523 2.63 28.61 -8.18
N LYS A 524 2.43 28.38 -6.87
CA LYS A 524 1.56 29.20 -6.02
C LYS A 524 2.31 30.39 -5.43
N TRP A 525 3.03 31.13 -6.28
CA TRP A 525 3.90 32.26 -5.89
C TRP A 525 3.18 33.34 -5.10
N SER A 526 1.97 33.72 -5.54
CA SER A 526 1.16 34.74 -4.85
C SER A 526 0.75 34.32 -3.45
N PHE A 527 0.43 33.03 -3.27
CA PHE A 527 0.05 32.50 -1.97
C PHE A 527 1.28 32.35 -1.06
N LEU A 528 2.41 31.89 -1.60
CA LEU A 528 3.68 31.84 -0.88
C LEU A 528 4.10 33.24 -0.38
N ASN A 529 4.05 34.26 -1.23
CA ASN A 529 4.34 35.64 -0.85
C ASN A 529 3.41 36.11 0.28
N LEU A 530 2.12 35.81 0.20
CA LEU A 530 1.18 36.16 1.26
C LEU A 530 1.54 35.48 2.59
N LEU A 531 1.97 34.20 2.57
CA LEU A 531 2.43 33.54 3.79
C LEU A 531 3.71 34.18 4.34
N LEU A 532 4.62 34.65 3.47
CA LEU A 532 5.81 35.37 3.90
C LEU A 532 5.48 36.73 4.50
N ASP A 533 4.57 37.49 3.90
CA ASP A 533 4.09 38.78 4.43
C ASP A 533 3.41 38.63 5.79
N GLU A 534 2.72 37.50 6.01
CA GLU A 534 2.10 37.15 7.30
C GLU A 534 3.13 36.72 8.37
N CYS A 535 4.33 36.32 7.97
CA CYS A 535 5.36 35.82 8.88
C CYS A 535 6.47 36.82 9.15
N PHE A 536 6.96 37.52 8.14
CA PHE A 536 8.22 38.23 8.17
C PHE A 536 8.00 39.72 7.89
N SER A 537 8.85 40.57 8.47
CA SER A 537 8.86 41.98 8.04
C SER A 537 9.37 42.08 6.60
N LYS A 538 9.11 43.22 5.94
CA LYS A 538 9.57 43.45 4.56
C LYS A 538 11.08 43.32 4.41
N GLU A 539 11.83 43.62 5.48
CA GLU A 539 13.29 43.53 5.55
C GLU A 539 13.78 42.08 5.76
N GLU A 540 12.98 41.23 6.42
CA GLU A 540 13.32 39.82 6.67
C GLU A 540 13.05 38.93 5.45
N ILE A 541 12.09 39.29 4.59
CA ILE A 541 11.65 38.47 3.45
C ILE A 541 12.80 38.15 2.47
N PRO A 542 13.63 39.11 2.00
CA PRO A 542 14.75 38.80 1.10
C PRO A 542 15.74 37.80 1.71
N SER A 543 16.06 37.95 3.00
CA SER A 543 16.96 37.03 3.70
C SER A 543 16.37 35.62 3.80
N PHE A 544 15.08 35.51 4.09
CA PHE A 544 14.39 34.21 4.12
C PHE A 544 14.39 33.53 2.75
N LYS A 545 14.07 34.27 1.68
CA LYS A 545 14.06 33.75 0.32
C LYS A 545 15.43 33.23 -0.11
N MET A 546 16.48 33.98 0.17
CA MET A 546 17.87 33.56 -0.04
C MET A 546 18.20 32.27 0.74
N GLN A 547 17.79 32.17 2.01
CA GLN A 547 18.00 30.95 2.80
C GLN A 547 17.24 29.75 2.23
N PHE A 548 15.99 29.95 1.79
CA PHE A 548 15.18 28.89 1.21
C PHE A 548 15.76 28.37 -0.11
N ILE A 549 16.12 29.24 -1.05
CA ILE A 549 16.68 28.80 -2.33
C ILE A 549 18.02 28.06 -2.14
N GLN A 550 18.78 28.44 -1.11
CA GLN A 550 20.03 27.79 -0.73
C GLN A 550 19.83 26.48 0.05
N SER A 551 18.61 26.12 0.45
CA SER A 551 18.34 24.89 1.19
C SER A 551 18.52 23.64 0.33
N ASN A 552 18.91 22.53 0.95
CA ASN A 552 19.13 21.27 0.21
C ASN A 552 17.86 20.79 -0.51
N CYS A 553 16.67 20.90 0.11
CA CYS A 553 15.43 20.48 -0.55
C CYS A 553 15.14 21.32 -1.80
N CYS A 554 15.39 22.62 -1.73
CA CYS A 554 15.16 23.51 -2.86
C CYS A 554 16.15 23.25 -4.00
N ARG A 555 17.43 23.03 -3.68
CA ARG A 555 18.46 22.68 -4.68
C ARG A 555 18.16 21.36 -5.38
N GLU A 556 17.80 20.31 -4.63
CA GLU A 556 17.43 19.02 -5.20
C GLU A 556 16.21 19.15 -6.14
N MET A 557 15.21 19.95 -5.75
CA MET A 557 14.06 20.25 -6.59
C MET A 557 14.44 21.03 -7.85
N CYS A 558 15.28 22.07 -7.75
CA CYS A 558 15.79 22.82 -8.90
C CYS A 558 16.49 21.88 -9.88
N LEU A 559 17.41 21.04 -9.39
CA LEU A 559 18.10 20.05 -10.19
C LEU A 559 17.13 19.09 -10.88
N PHE A 560 16.13 18.58 -10.16
CA PHE A 560 15.09 17.72 -10.73
C PHE A 560 14.27 18.44 -11.82
N LYS A 561 14.01 19.74 -11.66
CA LYS A 561 13.29 20.53 -12.67
C LYS A 561 14.13 20.81 -13.91
N VAL A 562 15.42 21.12 -13.77
CA VAL A 562 16.34 21.20 -14.92
C VAL A 562 16.42 19.85 -15.64
N GLN A 563 16.44 18.74 -14.88
CA GLN A 563 16.39 17.38 -15.42
C GLN A 563 15.07 17.04 -16.17
N GLN A 564 14.04 17.86 -16.02
CA GLN A 564 12.78 17.68 -16.72
C GLN A 564 12.57 18.74 -17.81
N ASN A 565 13.62 19.49 -18.16
CA ASN A 565 13.57 20.62 -19.10
C ASN A 565 12.60 21.73 -18.65
N PHE A 566 12.53 22.00 -17.33
CA PHE A 566 11.74 23.09 -16.75
C PHE A 566 12.65 24.22 -16.25
N GLU A 567 13.59 24.70 -17.08
CA GLU A 567 14.54 25.77 -16.72
C GLU A 567 13.80 27.05 -16.36
N ASN A 568 12.75 27.39 -17.12
CA ASN A 568 11.95 28.59 -16.88
C ASN A 568 11.40 28.62 -15.46
N TRP A 569 10.99 27.47 -14.91
CA TRP A 569 10.52 27.38 -13.53
C TRP A 569 11.65 27.68 -12.52
N VAL A 570 12.88 27.25 -12.81
CA VAL A 570 14.05 27.52 -11.96
C VAL A 570 14.47 28.99 -12.07
N GLU A 571 14.41 29.57 -13.26
CA GLU A 571 14.63 31.00 -13.49
C GLU A 571 13.59 31.83 -12.71
N ASP A 572 12.30 31.48 -12.79
CA ASP A 572 11.24 32.14 -12.03
C ASP A 572 11.49 32.06 -10.52
N LEU A 573 11.96 30.92 -10.01
CA LEU A 573 12.32 30.75 -8.60
C LEU A 573 13.54 31.60 -8.20
N MET A 574 14.55 31.69 -9.07
CA MET A 574 15.72 32.54 -8.85
C MET A 574 15.34 34.02 -8.89
N ASP A 575 14.51 34.45 -9.84
CA ASP A 575 13.96 35.80 -9.93
C ASP A 575 13.11 36.12 -8.69
N TRP A 576 12.40 35.13 -8.16
CA TRP A 576 11.65 35.28 -6.92
C TRP A 576 12.55 35.41 -5.69
N SER A 577 13.76 34.81 -5.69
CA SER A 577 14.59 34.66 -4.49
C SER A 577 15.86 35.52 -4.42
N LEU A 578 16.40 35.94 -5.56
CA LEU A 578 17.72 36.53 -5.71
C LEU A 578 17.62 37.90 -6.38
N ASP A 579 18.31 38.90 -5.83
CA ASP A 579 18.17 40.29 -6.25
C ASP A 579 19.10 40.65 -7.41
N SER A 580 20.15 39.85 -7.66
CA SER A 580 21.16 40.15 -8.67
C SER A 580 21.49 38.98 -9.60
N ASP A 581 21.84 39.27 -10.85
CA ASP A 581 22.28 38.26 -11.82
C ASP A 581 23.59 37.56 -11.40
N THR A 582 24.38 38.23 -10.55
CA THR A 582 25.60 37.64 -9.97
C THR A 582 25.24 36.53 -9.00
N GLU A 583 24.25 36.73 -8.12
CA GLU A 583 23.75 35.69 -7.21
C GLU A 583 23.11 34.54 -7.97
N LYS A 584 22.30 34.83 -9.01
CA LYS A 584 21.73 33.77 -9.88
C LYS A 584 22.82 32.92 -10.53
N THR A 585 23.87 33.57 -11.05
CA THR A 585 25.02 32.87 -11.63
C THR A 585 25.78 32.04 -10.59
N GLN A 586 25.95 32.56 -9.37
CA GLN A 586 26.58 31.81 -8.28
C GLN A 586 25.73 30.61 -7.84
N TYR A 587 24.41 30.78 -7.77
CA TYR A 587 23.47 29.72 -7.43
C TYR A 587 23.46 28.60 -8.47
N LYS A 588 23.35 28.93 -9.76
CA LYS A 588 23.47 27.97 -10.88
C LYS A 588 24.73 27.11 -10.76
N ARG A 589 25.86 27.74 -10.40
CA ARG A 589 27.12 27.02 -10.15
C ARG A 589 27.11 26.18 -8.88
N ALA A 590 26.37 26.59 -7.85
CA ALA A 590 26.27 25.84 -6.59
C ALA A 590 25.46 24.55 -6.77
N LEU A 591 24.48 24.53 -7.70
CA LEU A 591 23.69 23.33 -8.00
C LEU A 591 24.55 22.11 -8.39
N ILE A 592 25.74 22.32 -8.96
CA ILE A 592 26.63 21.23 -9.40
C ILE A 592 27.84 21.00 -8.48
N LYS A 593 28.08 21.84 -7.48
CA LYS A 593 29.32 21.82 -6.69
C LYS A 593 29.25 21.02 -5.39
N GLU A 594 28.06 20.79 -4.83
CA GLU A 594 27.92 20.37 -3.43
C GLU A 594 27.24 19.01 -3.21
N GLU A 595 26.83 18.29 -4.26
CA GLU A 595 26.13 17.02 -4.09
C GLU A 595 26.82 15.86 -4.81
N ASP A 596 27.37 14.91 -4.04
CA ASP A 596 27.72 13.56 -4.53
C ASP A 596 26.50 12.88 -5.21
N GLY A 597 25.28 13.26 -4.81
CA GLY A 597 24.04 12.85 -5.45
C GLY A 597 23.89 13.34 -6.89
N PHE A 598 24.39 14.55 -7.20
CA PHE A 598 24.36 15.08 -8.56
C PHE A 598 25.21 14.22 -9.50
N LEU A 599 26.44 13.86 -9.10
CA LEU A 599 27.32 12.97 -9.85
C LEU A 599 26.64 11.63 -10.18
N LYS A 600 25.95 11.02 -9.21
CA LYS A 600 25.23 9.75 -9.40
C LYS A 600 24.06 9.87 -10.38
N ARG A 601 23.26 10.94 -10.29
CA ARG A 601 22.15 11.17 -11.23
C ARG A 601 22.66 11.52 -12.63
N PHE A 602 23.74 12.28 -12.71
CA PHE A 602 24.43 12.62 -13.95
C PHE A 602 24.98 11.36 -14.64
N PHE A 603 25.58 10.45 -13.87
CA PHE A 603 26.00 9.14 -14.34
C PHE A 603 24.84 8.31 -14.89
N ALA A 604 23.65 8.38 -14.29
CA ALA A 604 22.48 7.65 -14.79
C ALA A 604 22.06 8.11 -16.18
N PHE A 605 22.08 9.42 -16.49
CA PHE A 605 21.77 9.91 -17.84
C PHE A 605 22.75 9.39 -18.88
N TYR A 606 24.05 9.45 -18.59
CA TYR A 606 25.08 8.94 -19.50
C TYR A 606 25.03 7.43 -19.68
N SER A 607 24.80 6.68 -18.61
CA SER A 607 24.65 5.22 -18.68
C SER A 607 23.46 4.80 -19.54
N ASN A 608 22.42 5.65 -19.59
CA ASN A 608 21.26 5.48 -20.45
C ASN A 608 21.46 6.04 -21.87
N GLY A 609 22.63 6.61 -22.18
CA GLY A 609 22.96 7.19 -23.48
C GLY A 609 22.40 8.60 -23.73
N ASP A 610 21.86 9.27 -22.71
CA ASP A 610 21.26 10.61 -22.83
C ASP A 610 22.29 11.74 -22.62
N VAL A 611 23.30 11.77 -23.50
CA VAL A 611 24.40 12.75 -23.49
C VAL A 611 23.86 14.18 -23.67
N GLY A 612 22.85 14.34 -24.53
CA GLY A 612 22.24 15.64 -24.82
C GLY A 612 21.62 16.27 -23.57
N HIS A 613 20.93 15.47 -22.76
CA HIS A 613 20.33 15.95 -21.53
C HIS A 613 21.35 16.31 -20.45
N ALA A 614 22.42 15.52 -20.30
CA ALA A 614 23.53 15.83 -19.41
C ALA A 614 24.20 17.17 -19.77
N LYS A 615 24.45 17.39 -21.07
CA LYS A 615 25.02 18.65 -21.58
C LYS A 615 24.09 19.84 -21.33
N HIS A 616 22.80 19.65 -21.52
CA HIS A 616 21.78 20.65 -21.25
C HIS A 616 21.81 21.12 -19.79
N ILE A 617 21.88 20.19 -18.83
CA ILE A 617 22.00 20.51 -17.39
C ILE A 617 23.29 21.31 -17.11
N ILE A 618 24.45 20.89 -17.65
CA ILE A 618 25.72 21.62 -17.46
C ILE A 618 25.64 23.02 -18.07
N ASN A 619 25.03 23.15 -19.25
CA ASN A 619 24.87 24.45 -19.90
C ASN A 619 24.02 25.41 -19.08
N PHE A 620 22.98 24.90 -18.42
CA PHE A 620 22.18 25.68 -17.50
C PHE A 620 22.99 26.11 -16.26
N CYS A 621 23.72 25.18 -15.64
CA CYS A 621 24.43 25.42 -14.38
C CYS A 621 25.73 26.23 -14.51
N GLU A 622 26.43 26.14 -15.65
CA GLU A 622 27.66 26.91 -15.91
C GLU A 622 27.56 27.61 -17.27
N PRO A 623 27.14 28.88 -17.32
CA PRO A 623 26.99 29.59 -18.58
C PRO A 623 28.34 29.93 -19.25
N LEU A 624 29.44 29.98 -18.49
CA LEU A 624 30.77 30.30 -19.04
C LEU A 624 31.39 29.10 -19.73
N LYS A 625 31.68 29.23 -21.03
CA LYS A 625 32.24 28.15 -21.87
C LYS A 625 33.51 27.52 -21.27
N GLU A 626 34.49 28.32 -20.87
CA GLU A 626 35.77 27.83 -20.32
C GLU A 626 35.57 27.01 -19.04
N LYS A 627 34.62 27.41 -18.18
CA LYS A 627 34.31 26.67 -16.95
C LYS A 627 33.49 25.41 -17.23
N ARG A 628 32.64 25.41 -18.26
CA ARG A 628 31.93 24.19 -18.70
C ARG A 628 32.90 23.08 -19.07
N GLU A 629 33.95 23.40 -19.82
CA GLU A 629 34.96 22.42 -20.24
C GLU A 629 35.69 21.82 -19.03
N SER A 630 36.09 22.66 -18.06
CA SER A 630 36.73 22.19 -16.81
C SER A 630 35.79 21.33 -15.95
N THR A 631 34.55 21.79 -15.76
CA THR A 631 33.51 21.08 -15.00
C THR A 631 33.18 19.75 -15.67
N MET A 632 32.99 19.74 -16.99
CA MET A 632 32.75 18.54 -17.78
C MET A 632 33.93 17.58 -17.66
N GLY A 633 35.17 18.05 -17.76
CA GLY A 633 36.36 17.20 -17.58
C GLY A 633 36.40 16.50 -16.22
N ARG A 634 35.98 17.16 -15.15
CA ARG A 634 35.84 16.54 -13.81
C ARG A 634 34.72 15.48 -13.79
N PHE A 635 33.54 15.82 -14.31
CA PHE A 635 32.41 14.90 -14.39
C PHE A 635 32.75 13.65 -15.19
N ILE A 636 33.38 13.82 -16.35
CA ILE A 636 33.87 12.74 -17.21
C ILE A 636 34.79 11.83 -16.39
N LYS A 637 35.78 12.38 -15.70
CA LYS A 637 36.72 11.57 -14.90
C LYS A 637 36.02 10.68 -13.85
N ASP A 638 35.03 11.21 -13.14
CA ASP A 638 34.33 10.48 -12.08
C ASP A 638 33.28 9.49 -12.62
N THR A 639 32.68 9.80 -13.77
CA THR A 639 31.64 8.99 -14.44
C THR A 639 32.23 7.82 -15.24
N PHE A 640 33.45 7.98 -15.76
CA PHE A 640 34.05 7.03 -16.71
C PHE A 640 34.32 5.66 -16.12
N SER A 641 34.70 5.58 -14.85
CA SER A 641 34.90 4.29 -14.19
C SER A 641 33.62 3.45 -14.27
N GLY A 642 32.46 3.99 -13.90
CA GLY A 642 31.20 3.23 -13.96
C GLY A 642 30.75 2.88 -15.39
N LEU A 643 31.07 3.71 -16.40
CA LEU A 643 30.71 3.42 -17.79
C LEU A 643 31.61 2.32 -18.38
N ILE A 644 32.90 2.33 -18.04
CA ILE A 644 33.85 1.27 -18.39
C ILE A 644 33.46 -0.03 -17.70
N GLU A 645 33.13 0.03 -16.41
CA GLU A 645 32.65 -1.11 -15.61
C GLU A 645 31.33 -1.69 -16.16
N ALA A 646 30.51 -0.86 -16.82
CA ALA A 646 29.28 -1.26 -17.49
C ALA A 646 29.44 -1.56 -19.00
N CYS A 647 30.67 -1.57 -19.54
CA CYS A 647 30.99 -1.80 -20.96
C CYS A 647 30.25 -0.88 -21.94
N LYS A 648 30.03 0.39 -21.57
CA LYS A 648 29.31 1.39 -22.38
C LYS A 648 30.25 2.19 -23.29
N TRP A 649 30.99 1.51 -24.16
CA TRP A 649 32.05 2.10 -25.00
C TRP A 649 31.54 3.16 -25.98
N GLU A 650 30.40 2.92 -26.63
CA GLU A 650 29.81 3.88 -27.58
C GLU A 650 29.40 5.17 -26.86
N GLN A 651 28.85 5.05 -25.65
CA GLN A 651 28.50 6.20 -24.82
C GLN A 651 29.76 6.93 -24.37
N LEU A 652 30.82 6.21 -23.97
CA LEU A 652 32.13 6.80 -23.62
C LEU A 652 32.70 7.62 -24.77
N ASP A 653 32.71 7.08 -25.99
CA ASP A 653 33.24 7.77 -27.17
C ASP A 653 32.39 8.98 -27.54
N ALA A 654 31.05 8.86 -27.49
CA ALA A 654 30.16 10.00 -27.72
C ALA A 654 30.44 11.15 -26.73
N ILE A 655 30.61 10.83 -25.44
CA ILE A 655 30.93 11.82 -24.40
C ILE A 655 32.28 12.49 -24.66
N LEU A 656 33.31 11.69 -24.99
CA LEU A 656 34.66 12.21 -25.26
C LEU A 656 34.69 13.12 -26.49
N VAL A 657 34.11 12.68 -27.60
CA VAL A 657 34.07 13.44 -28.86
C VAL A 657 33.29 14.74 -28.71
N GLU A 658 32.23 14.75 -27.90
CA GLU A 658 31.48 15.97 -27.64
C GLU A 658 32.17 16.95 -26.69
N SER A 659 33.05 16.45 -25.81
CA SER A 659 33.58 17.23 -24.69
C SER A 659 35.03 17.66 -24.87
N LEU A 660 35.80 16.95 -25.68
CA LEU A 660 37.23 17.15 -25.87
C LEU A 660 37.58 17.10 -27.35
N ASP A 661 38.57 17.89 -27.75
CA ASP A 661 39.19 17.74 -29.07
C ASP A 661 40.03 16.44 -29.14
N SER A 662 40.49 16.07 -30.33
CA SER A 662 41.23 14.81 -30.55
C SER A 662 42.47 14.67 -29.66
N ASP A 663 43.16 15.78 -29.36
CA ASP A 663 44.34 15.77 -28.50
C ASP A 663 43.98 15.75 -27.00
N GLY A 664 42.85 16.35 -26.63
CA GLY A 664 42.24 16.27 -25.30
C GLY A 664 41.77 14.86 -24.99
N ILE A 665 41.13 14.17 -25.94
CA ILE A 665 40.74 12.76 -25.83
C ILE A 665 41.95 11.87 -25.53
N ARG A 666 43.03 12.06 -26.30
CA ARG A 666 44.26 11.29 -26.13
C ARG A 666 44.89 11.49 -24.75
N ARG A 667 45.03 12.75 -24.32
CA ARG A 667 45.57 13.09 -22.99
C ARG A 667 44.68 12.54 -21.88
N PHE A 668 43.36 12.69 -22.01
CA PHE A 668 42.41 12.16 -21.04
C PHE A 668 42.51 10.64 -20.89
N LYS A 669 42.57 9.89 -22.00
CA LYS A 669 42.76 8.42 -21.97
C LYS A 669 44.06 8.04 -21.28
N GLN A 670 45.16 8.74 -21.59
CA GLN A 670 46.46 8.51 -20.94
C GLN A 670 46.43 8.79 -19.43
N ASP A 671 45.83 9.90 -19.03
CA ASP A 671 45.70 10.30 -17.62
C ASP A 671 44.81 9.32 -16.85
N LEU A 672 43.65 8.95 -17.41
CA LEU A 672 42.73 7.98 -16.82
C LEU A 672 43.39 6.61 -16.67
N PHE A 673 44.14 6.17 -17.68
CA PHE A 673 44.87 4.91 -17.62
C PHE A 673 45.97 4.94 -16.57
N SER A 674 46.71 6.04 -16.47
CA SER A 674 47.79 6.20 -15.50
C SER A 674 47.28 6.21 -14.06
N GLU A 675 46.09 6.79 -13.83
CA GLU A 675 45.49 6.87 -12.49
C GLU A 675 44.72 5.60 -12.11
N ARG A 676 43.94 5.03 -13.02
CA ARG A 676 42.95 3.97 -12.72
C ARG A 676 43.04 2.77 -13.64
N GLY A 677 43.92 2.76 -14.64
CA GLY A 677 43.97 1.74 -15.69
C GLY A 677 44.09 0.32 -15.14
N ILE A 678 44.87 0.10 -14.09
CA ILE A 678 45.05 -1.23 -13.48
C ILE A 678 43.79 -1.68 -12.73
N ALA A 679 43.13 -0.77 -12.00
CA ALA A 679 41.87 -1.08 -11.30
C ALA A 679 40.71 -1.33 -12.27
N LEU A 680 40.63 -0.55 -13.36
CA LEU A 680 39.63 -0.74 -14.41
C LEU A 680 39.88 -2.02 -15.22
N HIS A 681 41.15 -2.34 -15.49
CA HIS A 681 41.55 -3.60 -16.12
C HIS A 681 41.14 -4.79 -15.27
N TYR A 682 41.39 -4.74 -13.97
CA TYR A 682 40.91 -5.76 -13.03
C TYR A 682 39.38 -5.95 -13.12
N HIS A 683 38.61 -4.86 -13.09
CA HIS A 683 37.16 -4.96 -13.20
C HIS A 683 36.74 -5.59 -14.53
N CYS A 684 37.30 -5.14 -15.66
CA CYS A 684 36.98 -5.68 -16.98
C CYS A 684 37.33 -7.17 -17.12
N VAL A 685 38.46 -7.60 -16.59
CA VAL A 685 38.91 -8.99 -16.72
C VAL A 685 38.10 -9.92 -15.82
N PHE A 686 37.90 -9.54 -14.56
CA PHE A 686 37.36 -10.45 -13.57
C PHE A 686 35.84 -10.31 -13.40
N PHE A 687 35.24 -9.13 -13.60
CA PHE A 687 33.80 -8.95 -13.39
C PHE A 687 32.96 -9.04 -14.67
N ILE A 688 33.49 -8.59 -15.81
CA ILE A 688 32.72 -8.49 -17.06
C ILE A 688 32.63 -9.82 -17.83
N ARG A 689 33.45 -10.83 -17.52
CA ARG A 689 33.38 -12.24 -18.00
C ARG A 689 33.42 -12.44 -19.53
N GLU A 690 33.47 -11.38 -20.34
CA GLU A 690 33.54 -11.41 -21.80
C GLU A 690 34.90 -10.86 -22.28
N LEU A 691 35.74 -11.72 -22.88
CA LEU A 691 37.09 -11.35 -23.33
C LEU A 691 37.07 -10.27 -24.42
N GLU A 692 36.01 -10.21 -25.23
CA GLU A 692 35.82 -9.19 -26.28
C GLU A 692 35.80 -7.78 -25.65
N GLU A 693 35.22 -7.62 -24.46
CA GLU A 693 35.17 -6.34 -23.75
C GLU A 693 36.53 -5.93 -23.18
N VAL A 694 37.38 -6.91 -22.84
CA VAL A 694 38.76 -6.64 -22.41
C VAL A 694 39.64 -6.22 -23.59
N GLU A 695 39.44 -6.82 -24.76
CA GLU A 695 40.11 -6.38 -25.98
C GLU A 695 39.65 -4.99 -26.40
N ARG A 696 38.34 -4.69 -26.26
CA ARG A 696 37.82 -3.33 -26.44
C ARG A 696 38.44 -2.35 -25.45
N PHE A 697 38.61 -2.71 -24.19
CA PHE A 697 39.31 -1.87 -23.21
C PHE A 697 40.72 -1.49 -23.68
N TYR A 698 41.52 -2.44 -24.16
CA TYR A 698 42.87 -2.14 -24.65
C TYR A 698 42.88 -1.28 -25.91
N ASN A 699 42.02 -1.62 -26.87
CA ASN A 699 41.87 -0.84 -28.09
C ASN A 699 41.40 0.57 -27.77
N TRP A 700 40.52 0.73 -26.79
CA TRP A 700 40.01 2.02 -26.38
C TRP A 700 41.08 2.89 -25.73
N PHE A 701 42.01 2.31 -24.97
CA PHE A 701 43.16 3.03 -24.38
C PHE A 701 44.38 3.14 -25.33
N ASP A 702 44.29 2.66 -26.57
CA ASP A 702 45.38 2.66 -27.55
C ASP A 702 46.68 1.99 -27.03
N LEU A 703 46.56 0.94 -26.21
CA LEU A 703 47.72 0.28 -25.59
C LEU A 703 48.52 -0.56 -26.59
N SER A 704 49.85 -0.43 -26.56
CA SER A 704 50.76 -1.31 -27.29
C SER A 704 50.81 -2.73 -26.70
N PRO A 705 51.27 -3.75 -27.48
CA PRO A 705 51.40 -5.11 -26.97
C PRO A 705 52.26 -5.24 -25.69
N ASP A 706 53.32 -4.44 -25.58
CA ASP A 706 54.20 -4.43 -24.40
C ASP A 706 53.52 -3.78 -23.19
N GLU A 707 52.73 -2.73 -23.40
CA GLU A 707 51.90 -2.11 -22.35
C GLU A 707 50.79 -3.05 -21.88
N ILE A 708 50.14 -3.77 -22.80
CA ILE A 708 49.17 -4.81 -22.47
C ILE A 708 49.83 -5.91 -21.63
N LYS A 709 51.02 -6.39 -22.02
CA LYS A 709 51.78 -7.40 -21.27
C LYS A 709 52.11 -6.89 -19.87
N LYS A 710 52.54 -5.62 -19.75
CA LYS A 710 52.81 -4.97 -18.47
C LYS A 710 51.57 -4.86 -17.60
N VAL A 711 50.43 -4.43 -18.14
CA VAL A 711 49.18 -4.22 -17.38
C VAL A 711 48.59 -5.54 -16.89
N LYS A 712 48.66 -6.60 -17.71
CA LYS A 712 48.32 -7.96 -17.28
C LYS A 712 49.16 -8.40 -16.09
N LYS A 713 50.49 -8.18 -16.17
CA LYS A 713 51.42 -8.49 -15.10
C LYS A 713 51.07 -7.69 -13.84
N ASP A 714 51.01 -6.37 -13.94
CA ASP A 714 50.79 -5.48 -12.80
C ASP A 714 49.46 -5.79 -12.10
N THR A 715 48.39 -6.07 -12.85
CA THR A 715 47.06 -6.43 -12.31
C THR A 715 47.08 -7.72 -11.50
N LEU A 716 47.80 -8.75 -11.97
CA LEU A 716 47.92 -10.02 -11.25
C LEU A 716 48.63 -9.87 -9.91
N TYR A 717 49.55 -8.91 -9.80
CA TYR A 717 50.40 -8.72 -8.63
C TYR A 717 49.99 -7.54 -7.74
N ILE A 718 48.83 -6.92 -7.96
CA ILE A 718 48.27 -5.94 -7.02
C ILE A 718 48.14 -6.62 -5.63
N PRO A 719 48.74 -6.05 -4.56
CA PRO A 719 48.74 -6.66 -3.22
C PRO A 719 47.36 -7.01 -2.67
N GLU A 720 46.32 -6.28 -3.04
CA GLU A 720 44.92 -6.50 -2.63
C GLU A 720 44.23 -7.60 -3.45
N ILE A 721 44.63 -7.75 -4.72
CA ILE A 721 43.99 -8.67 -5.68
C ILE A 721 44.64 -10.04 -5.64
N PHE A 722 45.97 -10.11 -5.51
CA PHE A 722 46.69 -11.38 -5.50
C PHE A 722 46.16 -12.34 -4.41
N PRO A 723 45.95 -11.92 -3.15
CA PRO A 723 45.32 -12.76 -2.13
C PRO A 723 43.88 -13.14 -2.47
N PHE A 724 43.11 -12.24 -3.09
CA PHE A 724 41.75 -12.53 -3.53
C PHE A 724 41.72 -13.63 -4.59
N ILE A 725 42.56 -13.53 -5.63
CA ILE A 725 42.73 -14.56 -6.65
C ILE A 725 43.12 -15.87 -5.98
N CYS A 726 44.20 -15.87 -5.18
CA CYS A 726 44.74 -17.05 -4.51
C CYS A 726 43.74 -17.74 -3.58
N SER A 727 43.02 -16.99 -2.73
CA SER A 727 42.03 -17.53 -1.78
C SER A 727 40.82 -18.18 -2.43
N ARG A 728 40.61 -17.92 -3.72
CA ARG A 728 39.45 -18.34 -4.46
C ARG A 728 39.80 -19.32 -5.58
N LEU A 729 41.09 -19.59 -5.87
CA LEU A 729 41.54 -20.48 -6.95
C LEU A 729 40.82 -21.85 -6.95
N ASP A 730 40.52 -22.43 -5.79
CA ASP A 730 39.80 -23.71 -5.66
C ASP A 730 38.34 -23.68 -6.18
N GLY A 731 37.66 -22.54 -6.10
CA GLY A 731 36.29 -22.33 -6.59
C GLY A 731 36.20 -21.55 -7.91
N LEU A 732 37.27 -20.83 -8.29
CA LEU A 732 37.31 -19.95 -9.46
C LEU A 732 37.65 -20.65 -10.77
N ILE A 733 38.19 -21.87 -10.77
CA ILE A 733 38.58 -22.55 -12.02
C ILE A 733 37.39 -22.63 -13.00
N ASP A 734 36.18 -22.83 -12.50
CA ASP A 734 34.96 -22.92 -13.32
C ASP A 734 34.40 -21.56 -13.77
N GLU A 735 34.53 -20.50 -12.96
CA GLU A 735 33.92 -19.18 -13.25
C GLU A 735 34.91 -18.16 -13.84
N TYR A 736 36.20 -18.25 -13.52
CA TYR A 736 37.24 -17.25 -13.84
C TYR A 736 38.49 -17.87 -14.47
N GLY A 737 38.49 -19.18 -14.75
CA GLY A 737 39.59 -19.84 -15.46
C GLY A 737 39.85 -19.19 -16.84
N THR A 738 38.81 -18.70 -17.52
CA THR A 738 38.98 -18.01 -18.81
C THR A 738 39.76 -16.68 -18.67
N PRO A 739 39.35 -15.73 -17.80
CA PRO A 739 40.15 -14.54 -17.48
C PRO A 739 41.59 -14.82 -17.05
N LEU A 740 41.79 -15.75 -16.11
CA LEU A 740 43.12 -16.04 -15.57
C LEU A 740 44.03 -16.69 -16.61
N SER A 741 43.51 -17.64 -17.41
CA SER A 741 44.26 -18.23 -18.53
C SER A 741 44.63 -17.21 -19.62
N TRP A 742 43.81 -16.17 -19.79
CA TRP A 742 44.06 -15.11 -20.75
C TRP A 742 45.09 -14.08 -20.23
N CYS A 743 45.10 -13.80 -18.93
CA CYS A 743 46.16 -13.00 -18.31
C CYS A 743 47.51 -13.73 -18.36
N LEU A 744 47.51 -15.05 -18.15
CA LEU A 744 48.69 -15.92 -18.11
C LEU A 744 48.99 -16.60 -19.44
N ALA A 745 48.63 -15.98 -20.57
CA ALA A 745 48.89 -16.53 -21.91
C ALA A 745 50.39 -16.60 -22.25
N ASP A 746 51.21 -15.77 -21.59
CA ASP A 746 52.66 -15.78 -21.70
C ASP A 746 53.24 -16.81 -20.73
N LYS A 747 54.06 -17.73 -21.25
CA LYS A 747 54.61 -18.87 -20.49
C LYS A 747 55.50 -18.40 -19.33
N GLU A 748 56.27 -17.33 -19.51
CA GLU A 748 57.14 -16.79 -18.46
C GLU A 748 56.29 -16.19 -17.33
N MET A 749 55.22 -15.47 -17.69
CA MET A 749 54.27 -14.92 -16.73
C MET A 749 53.51 -16.02 -15.95
N ALA A 750 53.13 -17.11 -16.62
CA ALA A 750 52.50 -18.26 -15.97
C ALA A 750 53.45 -18.95 -14.97
N LEU A 751 54.73 -19.12 -15.34
CA LEU A 751 55.76 -19.67 -14.44
C LEU A 751 56.03 -18.75 -13.24
N GLU A 752 56.14 -17.44 -13.48
CA GLU A 752 56.32 -16.44 -12.44
C GLU A 752 55.12 -16.40 -11.48
N PHE A 753 53.90 -16.48 -12.00
CA PHE A 753 52.67 -16.50 -11.19
C PHE A 753 52.61 -17.76 -10.34
N LYS A 754 52.84 -18.94 -10.95
CA LYS A 754 52.88 -20.22 -10.25
C LYS A 754 53.88 -20.17 -9.09
N LYS A 755 55.11 -19.73 -9.34
CA LYS A 755 56.16 -19.59 -8.33
C LYS A 755 55.72 -18.68 -7.17
N ASN A 756 55.12 -17.52 -7.48
CA ASN A 756 54.64 -16.60 -6.44
C ASN A 756 53.48 -17.17 -5.61
N VAL A 757 52.58 -17.95 -6.22
CA VAL A 757 51.50 -18.65 -5.52
C VAL A 757 52.09 -19.69 -4.56
N GLU A 758 53.04 -20.49 -5.01
CA GLU A 758 53.75 -21.49 -4.21
C GLU A 758 54.54 -20.87 -3.05
N GLU A 759 55.20 -19.74 -3.27
CA GLU A 759 56.00 -19.06 -2.25
C GLU A 759 55.15 -18.35 -1.18
N ARG A 760 53.95 -17.86 -1.54
CA ARG A 760 53.12 -17.04 -0.65
C ARG A 760 51.99 -17.82 0.04
N LEU A 761 51.54 -18.93 -0.52
CA LEU A 761 50.54 -19.80 0.12
C LEU A 761 51.26 -20.84 1.00
N THR A 762 51.32 -20.56 2.30
CA THR A 762 51.85 -21.49 3.32
C THR A 762 50.89 -22.66 3.64
N VAL A 763 49.70 -22.67 3.03
CA VAL A 763 48.66 -23.69 3.20
C VAL A 763 48.63 -24.57 1.95
N HIS A 764 48.40 -25.88 2.12
CA HIS A 764 48.28 -26.85 1.01
C HIS A 764 47.40 -26.31 -0.12
N VAL A 765 48.02 -25.94 -1.24
CA VAL A 765 47.33 -25.67 -2.50
C VAL A 765 46.63 -26.97 -2.91
N SER A 766 45.35 -26.90 -3.28
CA SER A 766 44.65 -28.13 -3.67
C SER A 766 45.27 -28.72 -4.94
N LEU A 767 45.23 -30.06 -5.06
CA LEU A 767 45.68 -30.76 -6.27
C LEU A 767 45.04 -30.20 -7.55
N LYS A 768 43.81 -29.67 -7.49
CA LYS A 768 43.12 -29.07 -8.63
C LYS A 768 43.76 -27.76 -9.09
N VAL A 769 44.27 -26.96 -8.15
CA VAL A 769 44.95 -25.69 -8.48
C VAL A 769 46.34 -25.95 -9.03
N GLU A 770 47.07 -26.93 -8.48
CA GLU A 770 48.36 -27.37 -9.04
C GLU A 770 48.19 -27.89 -10.48
N GLU A 771 47.23 -28.80 -10.71
CA GLU A 771 46.90 -29.32 -12.05
C GLU A 771 46.52 -28.20 -13.03
N TYR A 772 45.75 -27.21 -12.57
CA TYR A 772 45.36 -26.06 -13.38
C TYR A 772 46.57 -25.17 -13.72
N LEU A 773 47.42 -24.82 -12.76
CA LEU A 773 48.63 -24.02 -12.98
C LEU A 773 49.63 -24.75 -13.90
N ASP A 774 49.77 -26.05 -13.76
CA ASP A 774 50.58 -26.88 -14.66
C ASP A 774 50.02 -26.93 -16.08
N SER A 775 48.69 -26.95 -16.22
CA SER A 775 48.04 -26.86 -17.53
C SER A 775 48.28 -25.52 -18.23
N LEU A 776 48.37 -24.41 -17.47
CA LEU A 776 48.72 -23.09 -18.00
C LEU A 776 50.18 -23.04 -18.47
N VAL A 777 51.11 -23.52 -17.64
CA VAL A 777 52.57 -23.50 -17.93
C VAL A 777 52.94 -24.42 -19.11
N SER A 778 52.27 -25.57 -19.24
CA SER A 778 52.51 -26.53 -20.32
C SER A 778 51.92 -26.10 -21.67
N GLY A 779 51.13 -25.04 -21.72
CA GLY A 779 50.47 -24.57 -22.94
C GLY A 779 49.35 -25.48 -23.45
N ASN A 780 48.93 -26.48 -22.65
CA ASN A 780 47.87 -27.45 -23.00
C ASN A 780 46.45 -26.89 -22.81
N LEU A 781 46.25 -25.61 -23.14
CA LEU A 781 44.99 -24.85 -22.97
C LEU A 781 43.82 -25.39 -23.82
N CYS A 782 44.09 -26.24 -24.81
CA CYS A 782 43.09 -26.85 -25.68
C CYS A 782 42.09 -27.74 -24.91
N THR A 783 42.52 -28.31 -23.79
CA THR A 783 41.71 -29.18 -22.92
C THR A 783 40.75 -28.37 -22.03
N VAL A 784 41.19 -27.22 -21.51
CA VAL A 784 40.39 -26.31 -20.66
C VAL A 784 39.31 -25.58 -21.49
N ARG A 785 39.65 -25.07 -22.69
CA ARG A 785 38.67 -24.42 -23.59
C ARG A 785 37.56 -25.38 -24.05
N LYS A 786 37.86 -26.67 -24.26
CA LYS A 786 36.86 -27.70 -24.61
C LYS A 786 35.89 -27.98 -23.46
N ALA A 787 36.35 -27.99 -22.20
CA ALA A 787 35.51 -28.22 -21.04
C ALA A 787 34.48 -27.10 -20.80
N VAL A 788 34.91 -25.83 -20.92
CA VAL A 788 34.04 -24.65 -20.75
C VAL A 788 33.01 -24.51 -21.89
N SER A 789 33.41 -24.79 -23.14
CA SER A 789 32.53 -24.76 -24.32
C SER A 789 31.37 -25.77 -24.24
N MET A 790 31.61 -26.95 -23.65
CA MET A 790 30.57 -27.98 -23.48
C MET A 790 29.51 -27.62 -22.43
N LYS A 791 29.82 -26.78 -21.44
CA LYS A 791 28.89 -26.33 -20.39
C LYS A 791 27.91 -25.26 -20.90
N LYS A 792 28.38 -24.26 -21.66
CA LYS A 792 27.51 -23.26 -22.32
C LYS A 792 26.50 -23.89 -23.30
N LYS A 793 26.87 -25.00 -23.97
CA LYS A 793 25.95 -25.77 -24.82
C LYS A 793 24.86 -26.52 -24.03
N ARG A 794 25.06 -26.82 -22.74
CA ARG A 794 24.05 -27.43 -21.86
C ARG A 794 23.06 -26.39 -21.33
N GLU A 795 23.53 -25.19 -20.99
CA GLU A 795 22.68 -24.08 -20.49
C GLU A 795 21.83 -23.42 -21.60
N LYS A 796 22.33 -23.35 -22.84
CA LYS A 796 21.53 -22.92 -23.99
C LYS A 796 20.42 -23.91 -24.37
N LYS A 797 20.58 -25.20 -24.05
CA LYS A 797 19.57 -26.24 -24.30
C LYS A 797 18.44 -26.26 -23.26
N SER A 798 18.66 -25.74 -22.04
CA SER A 798 17.61 -25.65 -21.02
C SER A 798 16.70 -24.42 -21.18
N SER A 799 17.08 -23.46 -22.02
CA SER A 799 16.35 -22.20 -22.24
C SER A 799 15.49 -22.18 -23.52
N THR A 800 15.61 -23.18 -24.40
CA THR A 800 14.89 -23.23 -25.70
C THR A 800 13.66 -24.14 -25.72
N SER A 801 13.23 -24.72 -24.59
CA SER A 801 12.15 -25.73 -24.56
C SER A 801 10.75 -25.21 -24.19
N ILE A 802 10.47 -23.89 -24.26
CA ILE A 802 9.16 -23.34 -23.81
C ILE A 802 8.37 -22.60 -24.90
N GLU A 803 8.91 -22.30 -26.08
CA GLU A 803 8.14 -21.63 -27.14
C GLU A 803 7.98 -22.52 -28.37
N GLU A 804 6.99 -23.41 -28.38
CA GLU A 804 6.36 -23.89 -29.63
C GLU A 804 5.07 -24.69 -29.32
N GLY A 805 3.91 -24.04 -29.45
CA GLY A 805 2.64 -24.77 -29.38
C GLY A 805 1.38 -23.92 -29.26
N CYS A 806 0.98 -23.21 -30.33
CA CYS A 806 -0.45 -23.04 -30.71
C CYS A 806 -0.59 -22.14 -31.95
N SER A 807 -0.87 -22.73 -33.10
CA SER A 807 -1.48 -22.02 -34.24
C SER A 807 -2.57 -22.88 -34.87
N SER A 808 -3.81 -22.39 -34.85
CA SER A 808 -4.93 -22.91 -35.65
C SER A 808 -5.93 -21.77 -35.93
N PRO A 809 -6.57 -21.73 -37.12
CA PRO A 809 -6.99 -20.48 -37.75
C PRO A 809 -8.44 -20.08 -37.46
N ARG A 810 -8.65 -18.78 -37.19
CA ARG A 810 -9.98 -18.16 -37.05
C ARG A 810 -10.66 -17.97 -38.40
N LYS A 811 -11.79 -18.65 -38.62
CA LYS A 811 -12.79 -18.31 -39.64
C LYS A 811 -13.63 -17.11 -39.17
N ARG A 812 -13.68 -16.05 -40.00
CA ARG A 812 -14.57 -14.89 -39.82
C ARG A 812 -15.98 -15.25 -40.28
N PHE A 813 -16.97 -15.17 -39.39
CA PHE A 813 -18.38 -14.99 -39.75
C PHE A 813 -18.76 -13.54 -39.46
N ARG A 814 -19.14 -12.80 -40.51
CA ARG A 814 -19.87 -11.52 -40.40
C ARG A 814 -21.36 -11.86 -40.44
N SER A 815 -22.12 -11.42 -39.45
CA SER A 815 -23.56 -11.23 -39.60
C SER A 815 -23.89 -9.80 -39.24
N ASN A 816 -24.54 -9.12 -40.18
CA ASN A 816 -25.21 -7.85 -40.00
C ASN A 816 -26.46 -8.09 -39.15
N ILE A 817 -26.66 -7.29 -38.11
CA ILE A 817 -27.98 -7.13 -37.49
C ILE A 817 -28.32 -5.65 -37.53
N ASP A 818 -29.45 -5.39 -38.18
CA ASP A 818 -30.09 -4.14 -38.48
C ASP A 818 -30.77 -3.60 -37.21
N ILE A 819 -30.40 -2.39 -36.79
CA ILE A 819 -31.04 -1.69 -35.66
C ILE A 819 -31.91 -0.57 -36.25
N LYS A 820 -33.16 -0.93 -36.54
CA LYS A 820 -34.28 0.00 -36.67
C LYS A 820 -35.48 -0.62 -35.99
N ASN A 821 -35.74 -0.16 -34.77
CA ASN A 821 -37.06 0.00 -34.12
C ASN A 821 -36.86 -0.03 -32.61
N LEU A 822 -36.93 1.14 -31.97
CA LEU A 822 -37.48 1.36 -30.62
C LEU A 822 -37.48 2.88 -30.41
N THR A 823 -38.65 3.48 -30.67
CA THR A 823 -39.05 4.81 -30.20
C THR A 823 -40.13 4.58 -29.16
#